data_AF-A0A1V4TB71-F1
#
_entry.id   AF-A0A1V4TB71-F1
#
_cell.length_a   1.000
_cell.length_b   1.000
_cell.length_c   1.000
_cell.angle_alpha   90.00
_cell.angle_beta   90.00
_cell.angle_gamma   90.00
#
_symmetry.space_group_name_H-M   'P 1'
#
loop_
_entity.id
_entity.type
_entity.pdbx_description
1 polymer ?
#
loop_
_entity_poly.entity_id
_entity_poly.type
_entity_poly.pdbx_seq_one_letter_code
_entity_poly.pdbx_strand_id
1 'polypeptide(L)'
;MPKDLESSVIEEYKKLGKGKFPLVAVRSSATAEDLPTASFAGQQDTYLNVSGPESLLKSVKKCWASLFTPRALAYRVSKNFEHDKVKLAVVVQRMVNSDISGIMFTIDPNSELPHIIIEAGYGLGEALVGGKVTPDTYVVDKFHRKILNRRVSNQTWKLVRGESGECMKEDIPRDLASKQKMTDEQILDLAEVGNQIEMHYDRPMDIEWAMEGGTVYIVQARPVTTLSKDKNNQADKADDKVESSRTILVRGLGASPGKASGPVRIYQEDMSLDVVKQGDIMVTQMTTPDMVPAMTRTAAIITDEGGMTCHAAIVARELGIPCIVGANNATEVLKNGMEVTVHGQTGVVYEGLDKEDKPASTPVAAMAPTAPVTGTKIMVNVGVPQKAEEYAQLPVQGVGLMRIEFLFTSYIQEHPCALIEQGREKELVEKLSQGIATVAKAFYPRPVILRTSDFKTNEYRDMKGGARYEPKEQNPMIGWRGCSRYVSESYRDAFLAELKAIKRARDEMGLTNVWMMLPFVRTVEEVVKIERMMNEVGLYRGNDFKLYLMAEVPVIVFMAEEFAEHCDGFSIGSNDLTQLTMGADRDSDMLGRMGYFDERNTAIKRAIAHLIKHAHNKGVPVGICGQAPSVYPEFCEFLVRAGIDSISLNADTVLKTISYVAAAEQRMVLESIRKQK
;
A
#
# COMPACT_ATOMS: atom_id res chain seq x y z
N MET A 1 33.35 27.99 10.75
CA MET A 1 32.81 28.33 12.08
C MET A 1 33.46 29.63 12.50
N PRO A 2 32.69 30.65 12.90
CA PRO A 2 33.21 31.90 13.46
C PRO A 2 34.05 31.65 14.73
N LYS A 3 35.08 32.48 14.98
CA LYS A 3 36.05 32.28 16.08
C LYS A 3 35.45 32.47 17.48
N ASP A 4 34.50 33.39 17.59
CA ASP A 4 33.70 33.65 18.79
C ASP A 4 32.83 32.45 19.15
N LEU A 5 32.17 31.82 18.16
CA LEU A 5 31.40 30.60 18.36
C LEU A 5 32.27 29.41 18.73
N GLU A 6 33.43 29.25 18.07
CA GLU A 6 34.41 28.22 18.41
C GLU A 6 34.86 28.32 19.87
N SER A 7 35.21 29.53 20.31
CA SER A 7 35.63 29.79 21.69
C SER A 7 34.51 29.48 22.69
N SER A 8 33.28 29.87 22.37
CA SER A 8 32.10 29.63 23.22
C SER A 8 31.79 28.14 23.36
N VAL A 9 31.86 27.36 22.27
CA VAL A 9 31.66 25.90 22.28
C VAL A 9 32.69 25.21 23.16
N ILE A 10 33.97 25.60 23.08
CA ILE A 10 35.04 25.03 23.91
C ILE A 10 34.82 25.36 25.39
N GLU A 11 34.42 26.59 25.70
CA GLU A 11 34.17 27.02 27.08
C GLU A 11 33.04 26.21 27.73
N GLU A 12 31.90 26.08 27.04
CA GLU A 12 30.75 25.29 27.52
C GLU A 12 31.09 23.79 27.61
N TYR A 13 31.87 23.27 26.66
CA TYR A 13 32.36 21.89 26.71
C TYR A 13 33.22 21.63 27.95
N LYS A 14 34.06 22.59 28.35
CA LYS A 14 34.87 22.51 29.57
C LYS A 14 34.01 22.62 30.83
N LYS A 15 32.95 23.44 30.82
CA LYS A 15 31.97 23.53 31.92
C LYS A 15 31.23 22.20 32.11
N LEU A 16 30.80 21.57 31.02
CA LEU A 16 30.13 20.26 31.05
C LEU A 16 30.98 19.18 31.74
N GLY A 17 32.30 19.22 31.54
CA GLY A 17 33.24 18.30 32.19
C GLY A 17 33.80 18.75 33.54
N LYS A 18 33.25 19.81 34.15
CA LYS A 18 33.76 20.40 35.40
C LYS A 18 35.27 20.68 35.34
N GLY A 19 35.75 21.24 34.23
CA GLY A 19 37.16 21.57 34.00
C GLY A 19 37.97 20.54 33.20
N LYS A 20 37.41 19.36 32.92
CA LYS A 20 37.95 18.35 32.01
C LYS A 20 37.18 18.33 30.68
N PHE A 21 37.67 17.59 29.69
CA PHE A 21 36.97 17.34 28.43
C PHE A 21 36.32 15.94 28.48
N PRO A 22 35.00 15.84 28.74
CA PRO A 22 34.31 14.56 28.86
C PRO A 22 34.00 14.00 27.48
N LEU A 23 33.69 12.72 27.40
CA LEU A 23 33.14 12.16 26.16
C LEU A 23 31.73 12.68 25.93
N VAL A 24 31.46 13.04 24.68
CA VAL A 24 30.17 13.59 24.27
C VAL A 24 29.66 12.91 23.00
N ALA A 25 28.34 12.81 22.91
CA ALA A 25 27.61 12.60 21.67
C ALA A 25 27.32 13.96 21.04
N VAL A 26 27.59 14.09 19.74
CA VAL A 26 27.30 15.27 18.94
C VAL A 26 26.18 14.88 17.97
N ARG A 27 24.97 15.40 18.22
CA ARG A 27 23.76 15.05 17.49
C ARG A 27 23.22 16.24 16.70
N SER A 28 22.71 15.97 15.51
CA SER A 28 21.86 16.91 14.79
C SER A 28 20.52 17.12 15.51
N SER A 29 20.02 18.35 15.50
CA SER A 29 18.65 18.69 15.91
C SER A 29 18.11 19.77 14.98
N ALA A 30 17.55 19.38 13.85
CA ALA A 30 17.05 20.31 12.85
C ALA A 30 15.67 20.84 13.23
N THR A 31 15.41 22.10 12.93
CA THR A 31 14.09 22.74 13.11
C THR A 31 12.95 22.06 12.35
N ALA A 32 13.26 21.26 11.33
CA ALA A 32 12.30 20.47 10.56
C ALA A 32 12.32 18.97 10.89
N GLU A 33 13.23 18.51 11.76
CA GLU A 33 13.46 17.07 12.05
C GLU A 33 12.28 16.41 12.77
N ASP A 34 11.61 17.16 13.65
CA ASP A 34 10.50 16.71 14.49
C ASP A 34 9.23 17.53 14.22
N LEU A 35 8.74 17.51 12.98
CA LEU A 35 7.46 18.14 12.63
C LEU A 35 6.29 17.19 12.95
N PRO A 36 5.11 17.71 13.35
CA PRO A 36 3.92 16.89 13.65
C PRO A 36 3.46 15.95 12.53
N THR A 37 3.97 16.14 11.30
CA THR A 37 3.59 15.42 10.07
C THR A 37 4.79 14.84 9.32
N ALA A 38 6.01 14.93 9.87
CA ALA A 38 7.23 14.44 9.22
C ALA A 38 8.32 14.13 10.25
N SER A 39 8.86 12.91 10.21
CA SER A 39 10.04 12.49 10.98
C SER A 39 11.23 12.31 10.04
N PHE A 40 12.35 12.98 10.35
CA PHE A 40 13.63 12.82 9.65
C PHE A 40 14.50 11.71 10.27
N ALA A 41 13.89 10.70 10.90
CA ALA A 41 14.63 9.63 11.58
C ALA A 41 15.73 9.00 10.69
N GLY A 42 16.96 8.98 11.21
CA GLY A 42 18.11 8.34 10.58
C GLY A 42 18.60 9.00 9.28
N GLN A 43 18.27 10.27 9.02
CA GLN A 43 18.76 11.00 7.83
C GLN A 43 19.98 11.90 8.08
N GLN A 44 20.26 12.24 9.34
CA GLN A 44 21.36 13.14 9.72
C GLN A 44 22.38 12.41 10.60
N ASP A 45 23.63 12.88 10.59
CA ASP A 45 24.73 12.16 11.20
C ASP A 45 24.83 12.45 12.70
N THR A 46 24.92 11.38 13.49
CA THR A 46 25.31 11.42 14.91
C THR A 46 26.74 10.93 15.08
N TYR A 47 27.51 11.62 15.93
CA TYR A 47 28.89 11.26 16.24
C TYR A 47 29.01 10.93 17.73
N LEU A 48 29.34 9.69 18.05
CA LEU A 48 29.47 9.19 19.42
C LEU A 48 30.92 9.20 19.90
N ASN A 49 31.09 9.16 21.22
CA ASN A 49 32.39 9.10 21.91
C ASN A 49 33.39 10.17 21.46
N VAL A 50 32.91 11.38 21.18
CA VAL A 50 33.77 12.48 20.76
C VAL A 50 34.55 13.01 21.96
N SER A 51 35.87 13.10 21.84
CA SER A 51 36.79 13.55 22.89
C SER A 51 37.68 14.68 22.41
N GLY A 52 37.79 15.72 23.23
CA GLY A 52 38.71 16.83 23.01
C GLY A 52 38.15 17.95 22.12
N PRO A 53 38.66 19.19 22.28
CA PRO A 53 38.14 20.37 21.57
C PRO A 53 38.14 20.24 20.05
N GLU A 54 39.24 19.77 19.47
CA GLU A 54 39.38 19.69 18.01
C GLU A 54 38.38 18.69 17.39
N SER A 55 38.22 17.52 18.03
CA SER A 55 37.29 16.50 17.57
C SER A 55 35.85 16.97 17.70
N LEU A 56 35.50 17.64 18.80
CA LEU A 56 34.19 18.26 18.99
C LEU A 56 33.86 19.25 17.88
N LEU A 57 34.75 20.20 17.61
CA LEU A 57 34.53 21.20 16.56
C LEU A 57 34.41 20.58 15.17
N LYS A 58 35.17 19.52 14.89
CA LYS A 58 35.07 18.75 13.64
C LYS A 58 33.71 18.06 13.53
N SER A 59 33.24 17.40 14.58
CA SER A 59 31.93 16.73 14.59
C SER A 59 30.79 17.72 14.45
N VAL A 60 30.85 18.89 15.10
CA VAL A 60 29.86 19.97 14.93
C VAL A 60 29.77 20.43 13.47
N LYS A 61 30.93 20.67 12.82
CA LYS A 61 30.97 21.05 11.40
C LYS A 61 30.38 19.96 10.50
N LYS A 62 30.63 18.69 10.83
CA LYS A 62 30.07 17.56 10.08
C LYS A 62 28.55 17.44 10.26
N CYS A 63 28.00 17.63 11.46
CA CYS A 63 26.56 17.69 11.66
C CYS A 63 25.94 18.80 10.79
N TRP A 64 26.52 20.01 10.76
CA TRP A 64 26.06 21.07 9.86
C TRP A 64 26.10 20.69 8.38
N ALA A 65 27.16 20.01 7.95
CA ALA A 65 27.27 19.51 6.58
C ALA A 65 26.22 18.43 6.27
N SER A 66 25.82 17.62 7.27
CA SER A 66 24.86 16.52 7.08
C SER A 66 23.49 16.99 6.58
N LEU A 67 23.12 18.25 6.88
CA LEU A 67 21.92 18.91 6.37
C LEU A 67 21.88 18.93 4.83
N PHE A 68 23.05 18.97 4.17
CA PHE A 68 23.21 19.07 2.72
C PHE A 68 23.63 17.74 2.07
N THR A 69 23.42 16.61 2.75
CA THR A 69 23.60 15.30 2.11
C THR A 69 22.59 15.09 0.97
N PRO A 70 22.91 14.29 -0.06
CA PRO A 70 21.98 14.00 -1.14
C PRO A 70 20.61 13.49 -0.66
N ARG A 71 20.59 12.68 0.40
CA ARG A 71 19.36 12.14 1.02
C ARG A 71 18.53 13.25 1.68
N ALA A 72 19.15 14.12 2.49
CA ALA A 72 18.47 15.23 3.14
C ALA A 72 17.97 16.28 2.13
N LEU A 73 18.67 16.49 1.02
CA LEU A 73 18.24 17.36 -0.08
C LEU A 73 17.02 16.77 -0.82
N ALA A 74 17.09 15.50 -1.22
CA ALA A 74 15.99 14.82 -1.90
C ALA A 74 14.70 14.80 -1.06
N TYR A 75 14.82 14.55 0.25
CA TYR A 75 13.68 14.58 1.17
C TYR A 75 13.08 15.99 1.33
N ARG A 76 13.93 17.03 1.43
CA ARG A 76 13.44 18.42 1.51
C ARG A 76 12.71 18.86 0.25
N VAL A 77 13.21 18.45 -0.93
CA VAL A 77 12.55 18.70 -2.21
C VAL A 77 11.22 17.95 -2.29
N SER A 78 11.16 16.68 -1.87
CA SER A 78 9.91 15.90 -1.92
C SER A 78 8.84 16.38 -0.94
N LYS A 79 9.23 17.04 0.16
CA LYS A 79 8.33 17.69 1.12
C LYS A 79 8.12 19.18 0.88
N ASN A 80 8.71 19.74 -0.18
CA ASN A 80 8.58 21.14 -0.61
C ASN A 80 9.04 22.17 0.46
N PHE A 81 10.10 21.86 1.22
CA PHE A 81 10.68 22.79 2.19
C PHE A 81 11.72 23.73 1.54
N GLU A 82 11.55 25.05 1.72
CA GLU A 82 12.54 26.05 1.29
C GLU A 82 13.91 25.83 1.94
N HIS A 83 14.97 25.75 1.13
CA HIS A 83 16.31 25.39 1.59
C HIS A 83 16.90 26.37 2.61
N ASP A 84 16.57 27.65 2.49
CA ASP A 84 17.13 28.73 3.31
C ASP A 84 16.44 28.88 4.68
N LYS A 85 15.29 28.20 4.88
CA LYS A 85 14.51 28.28 6.13
C LYS A 85 14.83 27.17 7.13
N VAL A 86 15.50 26.09 6.70
CA VAL A 86 15.84 24.97 7.58
C VAL A 86 17.12 25.27 8.35
N LYS A 87 17.00 25.54 9.65
CA LYS A 87 18.13 25.72 10.56
C LYS A 87 18.41 24.43 11.33
N LEU A 88 19.69 24.14 11.56
CA LEU A 88 20.15 22.98 12.30
C LEU A 88 20.86 23.41 13.60
N ALA A 89 20.31 23.01 14.74
CA ALA A 89 21.03 23.03 16.00
C ALA A 89 21.90 21.77 16.12
N VAL A 90 22.97 21.86 16.90
CA VAL A 90 23.82 20.71 17.22
C VAL A 90 23.83 20.54 18.73
N VAL A 91 23.36 19.38 19.18
CA VAL A 91 23.30 19.03 20.60
C VAL A 91 24.59 18.32 20.98
N VAL A 92 25.30 18.87 21.96
CA VAL A 92 26.49 18.26 22.56
C VAL A 92 26.08 17.70 23.92
N GLN A 93 25.85 16.40 23.96
CA GLN A 93 25.36 15.70 25.15
C GLN A 93 26.48 14.84 25.75
N ARG A 94 26.59 14.78 27.07
CA ARG A 94 27.52 13.86 27.73
C ARG A 94 27.19 12.42 27.33
N MET A 95 28.22 11.65 26.97
CA MET A 95 28.06 10.26 26.56
C MET A 95 27.74 9.36 27.77
N VAL A 96 26.80 8.44 27.58
CA VAL A 96 26.51 7.32 28.50
C VAL A 96 27.16 6.07 27.90
N ASN A 97 28.06 5.42 28.65
CA ASN A 97 28.74 4.21 28.16
C ASN A 97 27.87 2.98 28.46
N SER A 98 26.81 2.82 27.66
CA SER A 98 25.75 1.88 27.97
C SER A 98 26.16 0.42 27.83
N ASP A 99 25.83 -0.36 28.86
CA ASP A 99 25.89 -1.83 28.84
C ASP A 99 24.71 -2.39 28.03
N ILE A 100 23.54 -1.75 28.17
CA ILE A 100 22.30 -2.06 27.46
C ILE A 100 21.68 -0.74 27.01
N SER A 101 21.12 -0.69 25.81
CA SER A 101 20.41 0.48 25.31
C SER A 101 19.28 0.09 24.37
N GLY A 102 18.43 1.05 24.06
CA GLY A 102 17.45 0.86 23.00
C GLY A 102 16.39 1.94 22.92
N ILE A 103 15.23 1.54 22.44
CA ILE A 103 14.12 2.43 22.09
C ILE A 103 12.88 1.99 22.87
N MET A 104 12.03 2.94 23.21
CA MET A 104 10.76 2.71 23.89
C MET A 104 9.66 3.55 23.23
N PHE A 105 8.54 2.91 22.90
CA PHE A 105 7.32 3.58 22.47
C PHE A 105 6.28 3.46 23.58
N THR A 106 5.66 4.58 23.96
CA THR A 106 4.67 4.59 25.06
C THR A 106 3.27 4.15 24.63
N ILE A 107 3.12 3.82 23.35
CA ILE A 107 1.98 3.17 22.71
C ILE A 107 2.53 2.17 21.68
N ASP A 108 1.78 1.13 21.32
CA ASP A 108 2.17 0.28 20.20
C ASP A 108 1.96 1.08 18.89
N PRO A 109 3.02 1.42 18.14
CA PRO A 109 2.90 2.23 16.93
C PRO A 109 2.19 1.50 15.78
N ASN A 110 1.98 0.18 15.88
CA ASN A 110 1.33 -0.62 14.84
C ASN A 110 -0.14 -0.93 15.15
N SER A 111 -0.47 -1.19 16.41
CA SER A 111 -1.83 -1.55 16.83
C SER A 111 -2.60 -0.39 17.50
N GLU A 112 -1.91 0.69 17.85
CA GLU A 112 -2.41 1.82 18.66
C GLU A 112 -2.99 1.40 20.03
N LEU A 113 -2.73 0.17 20.47
CA LEU A 113 -3.11 -0.31 21.79
C LEU A 113 -2.25 0.41 22.85
N PRO A 114 -2.78 0.63 24.07
CA PRO A 114 -2.07 1.30 25.16
C PRO A 114 -1.03 0.39 25.82
N HIS A 115 -0.14 -0.21 25.01
CA HIS A 115 0.97 -1.02 25.44
C HIS A 115 2.27 -0.25 25.25
N ILE A 116 3.17 -0.33 26.22
CA ILE A 116 4.51 0.21 26.11
C ILE A 116 5.38 -0.86 25.45
N ILE A 117 6.04 -0.51 24.34
CA ILE A 117 6.97 -1.38 23.62
C ILE A 117 8.38 -0.95 23.96
N ILE A 118 9.19 -1.86 24.49
CA ILE A 118 10.59 -1.61 24.84
C ILE A 118 11.45 -2.54 23.98
N GLU A 119 12.38 -1.97 23.22
CA GLU A 119 13.41 -2.70 22.51
C GLU A 119 14.75 -2.53 23.22
N ALA A 120 15.49 -3.62 23.42
CA ALA A 120 16.76 -3.62 24.16
C ALA A 120 17.84 -4.44 23.44
N GLY A 121 19.04 -3.89 23.37
CA GLY A 121 20.24 -4.57 22.87
C GLY A 121 21.46 -4.28 23.73
N TYR A 122 22.46 -5.15 23.67
CA TYR A 122 23.74 -4.93 24.36
C TYR A 122 24.57 -3.84 23.67
N GLY A 123 25.27 -3.03 24.46
CA GLY A 123 26.18 -1.97 24.02
C GLY A 123 25.49 -0.63 23.74
N LEU A 124 26.11 0.16 22.86
CA LEU A 124 25.65 1.49 22.45
C LEU A 124 24.45 1.43 21.48
N GLY A 125 23.48 2.33 21.67
CA GLY A 125 22.18 2.30 20.99
C GLY A 125 22.21 2.52 19.48
N GLU A 126 23.30 3.09 18.95
CA GLU A 126 23.51 3.33 17.52
C GLU A 126 23.34 2.06 16.67
N ALA A 127 23.77 0.91 17.19
CA ALA A 127 23.64 -0.36 16.48
C ALA A 127 22.16 -0.77 16.32
N LEU A 128 21.34 -0.47 17.33
CA LEU A 128 19.92 -0.80 17.36
C LEU A 128 19.10 0.20 16.54
N VAL A 129 19.31 1.50 16.75
CA VAL A 129 18.66 2.59 15.98
C VAL A 129 18.98 2.48 14.49
N GLY A 130 20.22 2.10 14.15
CA GLY A 130 20.64 1.86 12.77
C GLY A 130 20.18 0.53 12.16
N GLY A 131 19.41 -0.29 12.88
CA GLY A 131 18.90 -1.58 12.41
C GLY A 131 19.98 -2.64 12.16
N LYS A 132 21.16 -2.50 12.77
CA LYS A 132 22.31 -3.41 12.56
C LYS A 132 22.32 -4.61 13.50
N VAL A 133 21.56 -4.55 14.59
CA VAL A 133 21.36 -5.64 15.54
C VAL A 133 19.87 -5.86 15.76
N THR A 134 19.48 -7.12 15.95
CA THR A 134 18.10 -7.49 16.29
C THR A 134 17.93 -7.39 17.81
N PRO A 135 17.08 -6.49 18.33
CA PRO A 135 16.91 -6.32 19.76
C PRO A 135 15.98 -7.36 20.38
N ASP A 136 16.07 -7.53 21.70
CA ASP A 136 14.95 -8.07 22.46
C ASP A 136 13.78 -7.09 22.41
N THR A 137 12.55 -7.61 22.43
CA THR A 137 11.34 -6.79 22.44
C THR A 137 10.47 -7.19 23.63
N TYR A 138 10.11 -6.22 24.47
CA TYR A 138 9.24 -6.40 25.63
C TYR A 138 7.98 -5.58 25.45
N VAL A 139 6.82 -6.19 25.69
CA VAL A 139 5.51 -5.52 25.63
C VAL A 139 4.97 -5.42 27.05
N VAL A 140 4.71 -4.21 27.52
CA VAL A 140 4.25 -3.95 28.88
C VAL A 140 2.86 -3.32 28.85
N ASP A 141 1.94 -3.86 29.64
CA ASP A 141 0.64 -3.26 29.88
C ASP A 141 0.81 -1.98 30.70
N LYS A 142 0.36 -0.86 30.13
CA LYS A 142 0.55 0.47 30.68
C LYS A 142 -0.22 0.70 31.99
N PHE A 143 -1.34 0.00 32.21
CA PHE A 143 -2.21 0.23 33.37
C PHE A 143 -1.90 -0.73 34.52
N HIS A 144 -1.59 -1.98 34.21
CA HIS A 144 -1.43 -3.05 35.19
C HIS A 144 0.03 -3.34 35.54
N ARG A 145 1.00 -2.60 34.95
CA ARG A 145 2.45 -2.76 35.15
C ARG A 145 2.88 -4.23 35.01
N LYS A 146 2.40 -4.88 33.96
CA LYS A 146 2.65 -6.30 33.70
C LYS A 146 3.31 -6.47 32.35
N ILE A 147 4.37 -7.27 32.30
CA ILE A 147 4.97 -7.70 31.04
C ILE A 147 4.01 -8.70 30.37
N LEU A 148 3.44 -8.29 29.23
CA LEU A 148 2.51 -9.08 28.42
C LEU A 148 3.23 -10.07 27.53
N ASN A 149 4.35 -9.65 26.93
CA ASN A 149 5.12 -10.48 26.00
C ASN A 149 6.62 -10.15 26.06
N ARG A 150 7.46 -11.14 25.76
CA ARG A 150 8.91 -11.01 25.63
C ARG A 150 9.37 -11.78 24.40
N ARG A 151 10.12 -11.12 23.51
CA ARG A 151 10.86 -11.75 22.41
C ARG A 151 12.35 -11.56 22.69
N VAL A 152 13.05 -12.64 23.01
CA VAL A 152 14.51 -12.61 23.20
C VAL A 152 15.17 -12.95 21.87
N SER A 153 15.99 -12.03 21.38
CA SER A 153 16.68 -12.16 20.09
C SER A 153 18.14 -12.59 20.30
N ASN A 154 18.66 -13.38 19.37
CA ASN A 154 20.08 -13.72 19.40
C ASN A 154 20.92 -12.53 18.89
N GLN A 155 21.76 -11.96 19.75
CA GLN A 155 22.65 -10.85 19.41
C GLN A 155 24.10 -11.33 19.46
N THR A 156 24.75 -11.43 18.30
CA THR A 156 26.10 -11.99 18.18
C THR A 156 27.22 -10.98 18.40
N TRP A 157 26.91 -9.69 18.40
CA TRP A 157 27.88 -8.61 18.59
C TRP A 157 27.22 -7.36 19.17
N LYS A 158 28.01 -6.50 19.82
CA LYS A 158 27.60 -5.20 20.37
C LYS A 158 28.57 -4.11 19.95
N LEU A 159 28.10 -2.86 19.96
CA LEU A 159 28.95 -1.69 19.77
C LEU A 159 29.44 -1.22 21.15
N VAL A 160 30.75 -1.16 21.33
CA VAL A 160 31.39 -0.72 22.57
C VAL A 160 32.32 0.45 22.29
N ARG A 161 32.74 1.11 23.36
CA ARG A 161 33.79 2.10 23.30
C ARG A 161 35.16 1.43 23.33
N GLY A 162 36.02 1.75 22.36
CA GLY A 162 37.41 1.35 22.34
C GLY A 162 38.33 2.18 23.24
N GLU A 163 39.56 1.70 23.44
CA GLU A 163 40.55 2.34 24.33
C GLU A 163 40.89 3.79 23.90
N SER A 164 40.95 4.04 22.59
CA SER A 164 41.13 5.35 21.96
C SER A 164 39.86 6.24 21.99
N GLY A 165 38.72 5.68 22.37
CA GLY A 165 37.40 6.33 22.34
C GLY A 165 36.58 6.07 21.08
N GLU A 166 37.08 5.36 20.06
CA GLU A 166 36.24 5.03 18.90
C GLU A 166 35.12 4.02 19.21
N CYS A 167 34.08 3.98 18.37
CA CYS A 167 33.07 2.92 18.45
C CYS A 167 33.60 1.66 17.77
N MET A 168 33.76 0.58 18.54
CA MET A 168 34.25 -0.71 18.05
C MET A 168 33.19 -1.79 18.16
N LYS A 169 33.23 -2.74 17.22
CA LYS A 169 32.40 -3.94 17.26
C LYS A 169 33.08 -4.98 18.13
N GLU A 170 32.37 -5.47 19.15
CA GLU A 170 32.81 -6.56 20.02
C GLU A 170 31.83 -7.73 19.90
N ASP A 171 32.34 -8.93 19.68
CA ASP A 171 31.52 -10.14 19.61
C ASP A 171 31.02 -10.52 21.02
N ILE A 172 29.75 -10.92 21.10
CA ILE A 172 29.13 -11.34 22.35
C ILE A 172 29.39 -12.85 22.54
N PRO A 173 29.87 -13.28 23.72
CA PRO A 173 30.01 -14.70 24.04
C PRO A 173 28.71 -15.48 23.77
N ARG A 174 28.84 -16.70 23.20
CA ARG A 174 27.68 -17.50 22.76
C ARG A 174 26.69 -17.81 23.88
N ASP A 175 27.15 -17.87 25.12
CA ASP A 175 26.35 -18.09 26.33
C ASP A 175 25.55 -16.86 26.78
N LEU A 176 25.88 -15.67 26.29
CA LEU A 176 25.17 -14.41 26.54
C LEU A 176 24.32 -13.96 25.34
N ALA A 177 24.69 -14.36 24.12
CA ALA A 177 24.06 -13.89 22.88
C ALA A 177 22.53 -14.12 22.83
N SER A 178 22.07 -15.27 23.38
CA SER A 178 20.66 -15.68 23.41
C SER A 178 19.95 -15.43 24.75
N LYS A 179 20.62 -14.81 25.73
CA LYS A 179 20.00 -14.46 27.02
C LYS A 179 19.19 -13.18 26.91
N GLN A 180 18.18 -13.07 27.77
CA GLN A 180 17.38 -11.85 27.94
C GLN A 180 18.29 -10.70 28.40
N LYS A 181 18.20 -9.54 27.73
CA LYS A 181 19.11 -8.42 27.97
C LYS A 181 18.81 -7.70 29.27
N MET A 182 17.53 -7.49 29.59
CA MET A 182 17.07 -6.79 30.79
C MET A 182 16.38 -7.73 31.77
N THR A 183 16.42 -7.45 33.07
CA THR A 183 15.57 -8.15 34.05
C THR A 183 14.13 -7.64 33.99
N ASP A 184 13.18 -8.43 34.50
CA ASP A 184 11.77 -8.02 34.54
C ASP A 184 11.53 -6.74 35.35
N GLU A 185 12.28 -6.56 36.45
CA GLU A 185 12.23 -5.34 37.26
C GLU A 185 12.69 -4.12 36.45
N GLN A 186 13.82 -4.24 35.74
CA GLN A 186 14.34 -3.17 34.88
C GLN A 186 13.36 -2.80 33.75
N ILE A 187 12.66 -3.78 33.17
CA ILE A 187 11.66 -3.55 32.13
C ILE A 187 10.49 -2.73 32.68
N LEU A 188 10.00 -3.09 33.87
CA LEU A 188 8.87 -2.42 34.50
C LEU A 188 9.23 -1.01 34.99
N ASP A 189 10.44 -0.81 35.50
CA ASP A 189 10.92 0.50 35.93
C ASP A 189 11.10 1.45 34.73
N LEU A 190 11.64 0.95 33.62
CA LEU A 190 11.76 1.74 32.39
C LEU A 190 10.38 2.08 31.81
N ALA A 191 9.43 1.14 31.83
CA ALA A 191 8.06 1.40 31.39
C ALA A 191 7.38 2.50 32.22
N GLU A 192 7.61 2.53 33.53
CA GLU A 192 7.10 3.59 34.41
C GLU A 192 7.70 4.96 34.04
N VAL A 193 9.01 5.03 33.78
CA VAL A 193 9.64 6.27 33.28
C VAL A 193 9.01 6.71 31.95
N GLY A 194 8.76 5.77 31.03
CA GLY A 194 8.05 6.06 29.77
C GLY A 194 6.66 6.65 29.98
N ASN A 195 5.90 6.07 30.92
CA ASN A 195 4.57 6.56 31.27
C ASN A 195 4.61 7.98 31.85
N GLN A 196 5.56 8.28 32.74
CA GLN A 196 5.76 9.63 33.29
C GLN A 196 6.11 10.65 32.21
N ILE A 197 6.95 10.27 31.23
CA ILE A 197 7.29 11.12 30.09
C ILE A 197 6.05 11.38 29.23
N GLU A 198 5.26 10.34 28.93
CA GLU A 198 4.02 10.52 28.17
C GLU A 198 3.04 11.47 28.89
N MET A 199 2.84 11.28 30.20
CA MET A 199 2.00 12.16 31.02
C MET A 199 2.49 13.61 31.02
N HIS A 200 3.81 13.83 30.99
CA HIS A 200 4.38 15.17 30.94
C HIS A 200 4.12 15.87 29.60
N TYR A 201 4.20 15.15 28.48
CA TYR A 201 4.01 15.70 27.13
C TYR A 201 2.56 15.64 26.61
N ASP A 202 1.68 14.95 27.35
CA ASP A 202 0.26 14.70 27.05
C ASP A 202 0.04 14.14 25.63
N ARG A 203 0.93 13.23 25.21
CA ARG A 203 0.89 12.56 23.90
C ARG A 203 1.83 11.36 23.89
N PRO A 204 1.58 10.34 23.05
CA PRO A 204 2.49 9.20 22.91
C PRO A 204 3.89 9.60 22.47
N MET A 205 4.90 8.94 23.05
CA MET A 205 6.31 9.29 22.90
C MET A 205 7.14 8.11 22.36
N ASP A 206 8.08 8.44 21.48
CA ASP A 206 9.22 7.65 21.01
C ASP A 206 10.47 8.11 21.79
N ILE A 207 11.07 7.20 22.55
CA ILE A 207 12.07 7.49 23.59
C ILE A 207 13.30 6.62 23.35
N GLU A 208 14.48 7.23 23.23
CA GLU A 208 15.76 6.52 23.27
C GLU A 208 16.31 6.52 24.69
N TRP A 209 16.81 5.37 25.12
CA TRP A 209 17.32 5.17 26.48
C TRP A 209 18.62 4.36 26.48
N ALA A 210 19.40 4.55 27.52
CA ALA A 210 20.71 3.94 27.73
C ALA A 210 20.85 3.55 29.19
N MET A 211 21.40 2.36 29.47
CA MET A 211 21.63 1.86 30.82
C MET A 211 23.12 1.66 31.05
N GLU A 212 23.67 2.31 32.10
CA GLU A 212 25.07 2.21 32.51
C GLU A 212 25.09 1.82 33.99
N GLY A 213 25.71 0.67 34.32
CA GLY A 213 25.81 0.19 35.70
C GLY A 213 24.45 0.00 36.41
N GLY A 214 23.42 -0.40 35.65
CA GLY A 214 22.05 -0.58 36.14
C GLY A 214 21.22 0.70 36.26
N THR A 215 21.81 1.88 36.05
CA THR A 215 21.07 3.15 36.03
C THR A 215 20.58 3.46 34.62
N VAL A 216 19.29 3.75 34.47
CA VAL A 216 18.66 4.14 33.20
C VAL A 216 18.79 5.65 32.99
N TYR A 217 19.22 6.03 31.80
CA TYR A 217 19.29 7.40 31.31
C TYR A 217 18.42 7.54 30.06
N ILE A 218 17.56 8.55 30.03
CA ILE A 218 16.79 8.91 28.83
C ILE A 218 17.64 9.89 28.01
N VAL A 219 17.96 9.51 26.78
CA VAL A 219 18.90 10.28 25.94
C VAL A 219 18.18 11.11 24.88
N GLN A 220 16.97 10.72 24.50
CA GLN A 220 16.08 11.44 23.58
C GLN A 220 14.62 11.08 23.87
N ALA A 221 13.70 12.02 23.70
CA ALA A 221 12.26 11.77 23.73
C ALA A 221 11.57 12.71 22.74
N ARG A 222 10.72 12.15 21.87
CA ARG A 222 9.96 12.92 20.88
C ARG A 222 8.55 12.32 20.67
N PRO A 223 7.58 13.08 20.15
CA PRO A 223 6.24 12.54 19.90
C PRO A 223 6.24 11.45 18.82
N VAL A 224 5.39 10.43 18.98
CA VAL A 224 5.13 9.46 17.90
C VAL A 224 4.35 10.15 16.79
N THR A 225 4.93 10.21 15.59
CA THR A 225 4.35 10.93 14.43
C THR A 225 3.54 10.05 13.48
N THR A 226 3.52 8.73 13.71
CA THR A 226 2.86 7.74 12.86
C THR A 226 1.43 7.38 13.30
N LEU A 227 0.96 7.92 14.42
CA LEU A 227 -0.38 7.62 14.94
C LEU A 227 -1.45 8.33 14.12
N SER A 228 -2.49 7.59 13.73
CA SER A 228 -3.61 8.13 13.01
C SER A 228 -4.41 9.08 13.92
N LYS A 229 -4.50 10.35 13.53
CA LYS A 229 -5.26 11.35 14.28
C LYS A 229 -6.74 11.19 13.96
N ASP A 230 -7.43 10.29 14.67
CA ASP A 230 -8.88 10.33 14.82
C ASP A 230 -9.27 9.80 16.20
N LYS A 231 -9.23 10.69 17.21
CA LYS A 231 -9.84 10.43 18.53
C LYS A 231 -11.06 11.31 18.70
N ASN A 232 -12.22 10.75 18.39
CA ASN A 232 -13.48 10.95 19.12
C ASN A 232 -14.51 9.95 18.62
N ASN A 233 -14.60 8.81 19.29
CA ASN A 233 -15.85 8.14 19.66
C ASN A 233 -15.53 7.00 20.63
N GLN A 234 -15.95 7.17 21.88
CA GLN A 234 -16.08 6.08 22.85
C GLN A 234 -17.42 5.37 22.65
N ALA A 235 -17.47 4.09 23.04
CA ALA A 235 -18.50 3.06 22.83
C ALA A 235 -18.34 2.37 21.45
N ASP A 236 -18.05 1.08 21.33
CA ASP A 236 -18.40 -0.07 22.17
C ASP A 236 -17.21 -1.03 22.37
N LYS A 237 -17.05 -1.52 23.60
CA LYS A 237 -16.19 -2.67 23.90
C LYS A 237 -16.93 -3.95 23.53
N ALA A 238 -16.49 -4.62 22.46
CA ALA A 238 -16.73 -6.04 22.25
C ALA A 238 -15.43 -6.80 22.55
N ASP A 239 -15.56 -7.90 23.28
CA ASP A 239 -14.48 -8.77 23.76
C ASP A 239 -13.56 -9.26 22.63
N ASP A 240 -12.30 -8.81 22.64
CA ASP A 240 -11.18 -9.51 21.99
C ASP A 240 -10.22 -10.04 23.07
N LYS A 241 -10.54 -11.22 23.58
CA LYS A 241 -9.53 -12.08 24.20
C LYS A 241 -8.80 -12.83 23.08
N VAL A 242 -7.67 -12.31 22.62
CA VAL A 242 -6.76 -13.08 21.76
C VAL A 242 -5.88 -13.97 22.63
N GLU A 243 -6.14 -15.26 22.62
CA GLU A 243 -5.29 -16.31 23.18
C GLU A 243 -4.02 -16.56 22.31
N SER A 244 -2.87 -16.63 22.98
CA SER A 244 -1.73 -17.57 22.75
C SER A 244 -0.65 -17.33 21.64
N SER A 245 0.58 -17.02 22.10
CA SER A 245 1.84 -17.78 21.92
C SER A 245 2.16 -18.57 20.62
N ARG A 246 2.02 -18.02 19.42
CA ARG A 246 2.40 -18.74 18.17
C ARG A 246 3.79 -18.34 17.64
N THR A 247 4.59 -19.33 17.24
CA THR A 247 5.91 -19.15 16.61
C THR A 247 5.74 -18.45 15.26
N ILE A 248 6.51 -17.39 15.00
CA ILE A 248 6.57 -16.75 13.67
C ILE A 248 7.57 -17.53 12.80
N LEU A 249 7.13 -17.98 11.63
CA LEU A 249 7.94 -18.73 10.68
C LEU A 249 8.59 -17.81 9.64
N VAL A 250 7.82 -16.91 9.04
CA VAL A 250 8.26 -16.05 7.91
C VAL A 250 7.72 -14.64 8.07
N ARG A 251 8.49 -13.63 7.61
CA ARG A 251 8.06 -12.24 7.47
C ARG A 251 8.35 -11.70 6.07
N GLY A 252 7.40 -10.94 5.52
CA GLY A 252 7.53 -10.20 4.26
C GLY A 252 6.69 -8.93 4.28
N LEU A 253 6.46 -8.33 3.11
CA LEU A 253 5.57 -7.19 2.92
C LEU A 253 4.13 -7.67 2.87
N GLY A 254 3.28 -7.14 3.76
CA GLY A 254 1.85 -7.41 3.74
C GLY A 254 1.18 -6.77 2.51
N ALA A 255 0.95 -7.57 1.47
CA ALA A 255 0.43 -7.10 0.19
C ALA A 255 -1.10 -7.01 0.18
N SER A 256 -1.80 -8.01 0.71
CA SER A 256 -3.26 -8.07 0.76
C SER A 256 -3.72 -8.38 2.18
N PRO A 257 -4.67 -7.61 2.75
CA PRO A 257 -5.15 -7.80 4.13
C PRO A 257 -5.86 -9.14 4.33
N GLY A 258 -6.07 -9.48 5.61
CA GLY A 258 -6.84 -10.64 6.05
C GLY A 258 -5.98 -11.71 6.74
N LYS A 259 -6.66 -12.74 7.24
CA LYS A 259 -6.06 -13.86 7.97
C LYS A 259 -6.60 -15.18 7.42
N ALA A 260 -5.72 -16.13 7.17
CA ALA A 260 -6.11 -17.45 6.67
C ALA A 260 -5.15 -18.53 7.17
N SER A 261 -5.67 -19.73 7.41
CA SER A 261 -4.90 -20.88 7.88
C SER A 261 -5.06 -22.05 6.93
N GLY A 262 -3.99 -22.82 6.73
CA GLY A 262 -4.03 -23.99 5.87
C GLY A 262 -2.67 -24.66 5.72
N PRO A 263 -2.63 -25.82 5.04
CA PRO A 263 -1.37 -26.49 4.73
C PRO A 263 -0.60 -25.74 3.64
N VAL A 264 0.71 -25.58 3.85
CA VAL A 264 1.62 -24.99 2.86
C VAL A 264 1.73 -25.89 1.63
N ARG A 265 1.60 -25.29 0.46
CA ARG A 265 1.95 -25.90 -0.83
C ARG A 265 2.98 -25.04 -1.54
N ILE A 266 4.21 -25.54 -1.62
CA ILE A 266 5.28 -24.92 -2.39
C ILE A 266 5.07 -25.28 -3.85
N TYR A 267 4.94 -24.26 -4.70
CA TYR A 267 4.78 -24.37 -6.13
C TYR A 267 6.03 -23.90 -6.86
N GLN A 268 6.49 -24.70 -7.82
CA GLN A 268 7.57 -24.40 -8.77
C GLN A 268 7.02 -24.46 -10.19
N GLU A 269 7.61 -23.70 -11.11
CA GLU A 269 7.10 -23.45 -12.47
C GLU A 269 7.00 -24.71 -13.34
N ASP A 270 7.76 -25.77 -13.02
CA ASP A 270 7.71 -27.07 -13.70
C ASP A 270 6.60 -28.00 -13.17
N MET A 271 5.87 -27.60 -12.13
CA MET A 271 4.82 -28.39 -11.50
C MET A 271 3.44 -28.10 -12.12
N SER A 272 2.58 -29.11 -12.17
CA SER A 272 1.16 -28.91 -12.51
C SER A 272 0.48 -28.01 -11.47
N LEU A 273 -0.37 -27.08 -11.91
CA LEU A 273 -1.16 -26.22 -11.01
C LEU A 273 -2.13 -27.01 -10.11
N ASP A 274 -2.47 -28.24 -10.48
CA ASP A 274 -3.34 -29.13 -9.70
C ASP A 274 -2.73 -29.58 -8.36
N VAL A 275 -1.42 -29.32 -8.16
CA VAL A 275 -0.76 -29.56 -6.86
C VAL A 275 -1.29 -28.63 -5.77
N VAL A 276 -1.81 -27.45 -6.16
CA VAL A 276 -2.44 -26.48 -5.25
C VAL A 276 -3.94 -26.75 -5.16
N LYS A 277 -4.39 -27.18 -3.98
CA LYS A 277 -5.78 -27.57 -3.71
C LYS A 277 -6.54 -26.48 -2.97
N GLN A 278 -7.86 -26.64 -2.89
CA GLN A 278 -8.73 -25.71 -2.17
C GLN A 278 -8.31 -25.62 -0.69
N GLY A 279 -8.05 -24.40 -0.21
CA GLY A 279 -7.64 -24.14 1.17
C GLY A 279 -6.13 -24.20 1.43
N ASP A 280 -5.32 -24.54 0.43
CA ASP A 280 -3.85 -24.54 0.58
C ASP A 280 -3.31 -23.10 0.74
N ILE A 281 -2.21 -22.96 1.49
CA ILE A 281 -1.40 -21.75 1.54
C ILE A 281 -0.32 -21.88 0.46
N MET A 282 -0.47 -21.15 -0.63
CA MET A 282 0.46 -21.26 -1.76
C MET A 282 1.72 -20.44 -1.51
N VAL A 283 2.88 -21.09 -1.61
CA VAL A 283 4.20 -20.50 -1.44
C VAL A 283 4.99 -20.67 -2.74
N THR A 284 5.57 -19.61 -3.28
CA THR A 284 6.34 -19.68 -4.53
C THR A 284 7.37 -18.55 -4.61
N GLN A 285 8.31 -18.59 -5.55
CA GLN A 285 9.26 -17.48 -5.72
C GLN A 285 8.55 -16.21 -6.20
N MET A 286 7.78 -16.33 -7.27
CA MET A 286 6.98 -15.26 -7.86
C MET A 286 5.74 -15.87 -8.53
N THR A 287 4.66 -15.09 -8.65
CA THR A 287 3.46 -15.52 -9.39
C THR A 287 3.45 -14.96 -10.81
N THR A 288 2.95 -15.74 -11.77
CA THR A 288 2.65 -15.32 -13.15
C THR A 288 1.14 -15.40 -13.43
N PRO A 289 0.63 -14.79 -14.52
CA PRO A 289 -0.80 -14.86 -14.89
C PRO A 289 -1.37 -16.28 -15.03
N ASP A 290 -0.56 -17.23 -15.48
CA ASP A 290 -0.97 -18.64 -15.63
C ASP A 290 -1.32 -19.30 -14.29
N MET A 291 -0.85 -18.74 -13.18
CA MET A 291 -1.05 -19.28 -11.84
C MET A 291 -2.38 -18.85 -11.23
N VAL A 292 -3.15 -17.95 -11.88
CA VAL A 292 -4.44 -17.45 -11.39
C VAL A 292 -5.42 -18.57 -11.03
N PRO A 293 -5.62 -19.64 -11.84
CA PRO A 293 -6.51 -20.74 -11.45
C PRO A 293 -6.09 -21.40 -10.13
N ALA A 294 -4.79 -21.56 -9.86
CA ALA A 294 -4.31 -22.04 -8.57
C ALA A 294 -4.57 -21.03 -7.45
N MET A 295 -4.30 -19.75 -7.70
CA MET A 295 -4.52 -18.66 -6.73
C MET A 295 -5.98 -18.53 -6.30
N THR A 296 -6.95 -18.84 -7.18
CA THR A 296 -8.37 -18.82 -6.80
C THR A 296 -8.75 -19.92 -5.79
N ARG A 297 -7.96 -21.00 -5.71
CA ARG A 297 -8.19 -22.11 -4.78
C ARG A 297 -7.51 -21.90 -3.43
N THR A 298 -6.55 -20.99 -3.32
CA THR A 298 -5.72 -20.86 -2.14
C THR A 298 -6.40 -20.05 -1.05
N ALA A 299 -6.06 -20.36 0.20
CA ALA A 299 -6.50 -19.59 1.35
C ALA A 299 -5.62 -18.35 1.57
N ALA A 300 -4.34 -18.40 1.18
CA ALA A 300 -3.41 -17.27 1.16
C ALA A 300 -2.25 -17.50 0.18
N ILE A 301 -1.52 -16.44 -0.15
CA ILE A 301 -0.35 -16.47 -1.03
C ILE A 301 0.87 -15.88 -0.31
N ILE A 302 2.01 -16.54 -0.41
CA ILE A 302 3.30 -16.05 0.05
C ILE A 302 4.30 -16.13 -1.10
N THR A 303 4.95 -15.01 -1.44
CA THR A 303 6.04 -15.00 -2.42
C THR A 303 7.37 -14.57 -1.82
N ASP A 304 8.47 -15.22 -2.25
CA ASP A 304 9.83 -14.81 -1.86
C ASP A 304 10.15 -13.43 -2.42
N GLU A 305 9.73 -13.17 -3.67
CA GLU A 305 10.01 -11.94 -4.39
C GLU A 305 8.74 -11.12 -4.64
N GLY A 306 8.91 -9.86 -5.02
CA GLY A 306 7.82 -8.96 -5.40
C GLY A 306 7.52 -7.87 -4.37
N GLY A 307 7.06 -6.72 -4.87
CA GLY A 307 6.64 -5.57 -4.07
C GLY A 307 5.12 -5.42 -3.98
N MET A 308 4.66 -4.36 -3.32
CA MET A 308 3.23 -4.08 -3.07
C MET A 308 2.36 -3.95 -4.33
N THR A 309 2.96 -3.83 -5.51
CA THR A 309 2.30 -3.69 -6.81
C THR A 309 2.58 -4.86 -7.76
N CYS A 310 3.23 -5.93 -7.28
CA CYS A 310 3.51 -7.09 -8.13
C CYS A 310 2.22 -7.88 -8.46
N HIS A 311 2.31 -8.78 -9.43
CA HIS A 311 1.19 -9.62 -9.85
C HIS A 311 0.48 -10.32 -8.68
N ALA A 312 1.24 -10.93 -7.76
CA ALA A 312 0.70 -11.59 -6.56
C ALA A 312 -0.12 -10.62 -5.70
N ALA A 313 0.43 -9.42 -5.45
CA ALA A 313 -0.22 -8.40 -4.62
C ALA A 313 -1.51 -7.87 -5.25
N ILE A 314 -1.53 -7.65 -6.56
CA ILE A 314 -2.71 -7.17 -7.29
C ILE A 314 -3.81 -8.22 -7.26
N VAL A 315 -3.50 -9.44 -7.72
CA VAL A 315 -4.48 -10.53 -7.83
C VAL A 315 -4.98 -10.96 -6.45
N ALA A 316 -4.12 -11.01 -5.43
CA ALA A 316 -4.55 -11.37 -4.09
C ALA A 316 -5.49 -10.34 -3.46
N ARG A 317 -5.29 -9.03 -3.71
CA ARG A 317 -6.24 -7.99 -3.28
C ARG A 317 -7.58 -8.13 -3.98
N GLU A 318 -7.57 -8.43 -5.28
CA GLU A 318 -8.78 -8.64 -6.07
C GLU A 318 -9.55 -9.89 -5.62
N LEU A 319 -8.85 -10.97 -5.33
CA LEU A 319 -9.39 -12.17 -4.69
C LEU A 319 -9.70 -11.97 -3.21
N GLY A 320 -9.31 -10.83 -2.63
CA GLY A 320 -9.18 -10.52 -1.20
C GLY A 320 -8.83 -11.75 -0.36
N ILE A 321 -7.78 -12.44 -0.78
CA ILE A 321 -7.09 -13.46 -0.01
C ILE A 321 -5.85 -12.80 0.61
N PRO A 322 -5.47 -13.17 1.84
CA PRO A 322 -4.27 -12.64 2.48
C PRO A 322 -3.03 -12.92 1.63
N CYS A 323 -2.18 -11.92 1.45
CA CYS A 323 -0.96 -12.08 0.66
C CYS A 323 0.23 -11.38 1.28
N ILE A 324 1.35 -12.10 1.27
CA ILE A 324 2.66 -11.62 1.70
C ILE A 324 3.60 -11.73 0.50
N VAL A 325 4.31 -10.67 0.18
CA VAL A 325 5.27 -10.63 -0.93
C VAL A 325 6.65 -10.19 -0.43
N GLY A 326 7.72 -10.52 -1.14
CA GLY A 326 9.06 -10.10 -0.72
C GLY A 326 9.49 -10.72 0.61
N ALA A 327 9.06 -11.96 0.88
CA ALA A 327 9.42 -12.69 2.09
C ALA A 327 10.88 -13.22 2.09
N ASN A 328 11.57 -13.09 0.96
CA ASN A 328 12.95 -13.48 0.67
C ASN A 328 13.24 -14.98 0.73
N ASN A 329 12.88 -15.67 1.81
CA ASN A 329 13.24 -17.08 2.05
C ASN A 329 12.05 -17.96 2.47
N ALA A 330 10.83 -17.61 2.09
CA ALA A 330 9.64 -18.38 2.42
C ALA A 330 9.65 -19.78 1.81
N THR A 331 10.14 -19.94 0.57
CA THR A 331 10.25 -21.26 -0.08
C THR A 331 11.30 -22.17 0.58
N GLU A 332 12.26 -21.60 1.31
CA GLU A 332 13.30 -22.35 2.05
C GLU A 332 12.86 -22.69 3.48
N VAL A 333 12.14 -21.78 4.14
CA VAL A 333 11.73 -21.91 5.54
C VAL A 333 10.48 -22.78 5.68
N LEU A 334 9.49 -22.58 4.81
CA LEU A 334 8.24 -23.33 4.84
C LEU A 334 8.41 -24.68 4.12
N LYS A 335 7.60 -25.68 4.48
CA LYS A 335 7.65 -27.02 3.88
C LYS A 335 6.28 -27.46 3.41
N ASN A 336 6.23 -28.24 2.32
CA ASN A 336 4.99 -28.84 1.84
C ASN A 336 4.26 -29.59 2.96
N GLY A 337 2.98 -29.30 3.14
CA GLY A 337 2.12 -29.87 4.19
C GLY A 337 2.25 -29.23 5.57
N MET A 338 3.13 -28.25 5.75
CA MET A 338 3.26 -27.52 7.02
C MET A 338 2.00 -26.70 7.28
N GLU A 339 1.38 -26.87 8.43
CA GLU A 339 0.21 -26.09 8.82
C GLU A 339 0.63 -24.71 9.30
N VAL A 340 0.12 -23.66 8.65
CA VAL A 340 0.48 -22.28 8.96
C VAL A 340 -0.75 -21.38 9.00
N THR A 341 -0.60 -20.26 9.67
CA THR A 341 -1.56 -19.14 9.65
C THR A 341 -0.87 -17.92 9.06
N VAL A 342 -1.44 -17.39 7.99
CA VAL A 342 -0.96 -16.20 7.28
C VAL A 342 -1.75 -14.98 7.73
N HIS A 343 -1.05 -13.91 8.11
CA HIS A 343 -1.63 -12.61 8.42
C HIS A 343 -1.15 -11.58 7.39
N GLY A 344 -1.96 -11.40 6.34
CA GLY A 344 -1.59 -10.65 5.15
C GLY A 344 -1.43 -9.14 5.38
N GLN A 345 -2.09 -8.56 6.39
CA GLN A 345 -1.92 -7.13 6.72
C GLN A 345 -0.58 -6.82 7.36
N THR A 346 -0.08 -7.71 8.22
CA THR A 346 1.15 -7.49 9.00
C THR A 346 2.37 -8.14 8.33
N GLY A 347 2.16 -8.91 7.27
CA GLY A 347 3.23 -9.58 6.54
C GLY A 347 3.85 -10.75 7.33
N VAL A 348 3.07 -11.42 8.20
CA VAL A 348 3.60 -12.45 9.12
C VAL A 348 2.94 -13.81 8.87
N VAL A 349 3.74 -14.87 8.88
CA VAL A 349 3.29 -16.28 8.87
C VAL A 349 3.59 -16.90 10.23
N TYR A 350 2.59 -17.51 10.85
CA TYR A 350 2.68 -18.20 12.13
C TYR A 350 2.62 -19.73 11.93
N GLU A 351 3.26 -20.46 12.83
CA GLU A 351 3.15 -21.91 12.94
C GLU A 351 1.78 -22.32 13.49
N GLY A 352 1.18 -23.35 12.89
CA GLY A 352 -0.09 -23.94 13.31
C GLY A 352 -1.32 -23.27 12.70
N LEU A 353 -2.45 -23.98 12.75
CA LEU A 353 -3.75 -23.48 12.30
C LEU A 353 -4.42 -22.64 13.40
N ASP A 354 -5.02 -21.51 13.03
CA ASP A 354 -6.04 -20.89 13.88
C ASP A 354 -7.32 -21.71 13.79
N LYS A 355 -7.99 -21.89 14.94
CA LYS A 355 -9.34 -22.44 14.91
C LYS A 355 -10.21 -21.41 14.20
N GLU A 356 -10.89 -21.82 13.13
CA GLU A 356 -11.88 -20.97 12.48
C GLU A 356 -12.92 -20.52 13.51
N ASP A 357 -12.89 -19.24 13.88
CA ASP A 357 -14.12 -18.57 14.24
C ASP A 357 -14.91 -18.41 12.95
N LYS A 358 -15.76 -19.40 12.65
CA LYS A 358 -16.90 -19.14 11.79
C LYS A 358 -17.67 -17.99 12.43
N PRO A 359 -17.86 -16.84 11.77
CA PRO A 359 -18.76 -15.84 12.31
C PRO A 359 -20.13 -16.51 12.36
N ALA A 360 -20.58 -16.81 13.58
CA ALA A 360 -21.96 -17.15 13.83
C ALA A 360 -22.77 -15.94 13.37
N SER A 361 -23.55 -16.13 12.32
CA SER A 361 -24.53 -15.15 11.84
C SER A 361 -25.65 -15.03 12.87
N THR A 362 -25.40 -14.29 13.94
CA THR A 362 -26.48 -13.65 14.69
C THR A 362 -26.98 -12.50 13.81
N PRO A 363 -28.29 -12.44 13.48
CA PRO A 363 -28.85 -11.30 12.78
C PRO A 363 -28.93 -10.13 13.76
N VAL A 364 -27.80 -9.45 13.96
CA VAL A 364 -27.83 -8.08 14.42
C VAL A 364 -28.27 -7.29 13.20
N ALA A 365 -29.43 -6.63 13.26
CA ALA A 365 -29.82 -5.67 12.25
C ALA A 365 -28.72 -4.60 12.20
N ALA A 366 -27.78 -4.76 11.27
CA ALA A 366 -26.66 -3.86 11.10
C ALA A 366 -27.24 -2.51 10.67
N MET A 367 -27.22 -1.54 11.58
CA MET A 367 -27.26 -0.16 11.16
C MET A 367 -26.04 0.04 10.26
N ALA A 368 -26.29 0.36 8.98
CA ALA A 368 -25.23 0.66 8.04
C ALA A 368 -24.30 1.73 8.66
N PRO A 369 -22.97 1.57 8.59
CA PRO A 369 -22.06 2.59 9.09
C PRO A 369 -22.42 3.91 8.43
N THR A 370 -22.71 4.94 9.24
CA THR A 370 -23.11 6.26 8.78
C THR A 370 -21.94 6.92 8.07
N ALA A 371 -21.82 6.69 6.77
CA ALA A 371 -20.86 7.36 5.91
C ALA A 371 -21.36 8.78 5.60
N PRO A 372 -20.49 9.81 5.61
CA PRO A 372 -20.89 11.16 5.24
C PRO A 372 -21.37 11.19 3.78
N VAL A 373 -22.39 11.98 3.51
CA VAL A 373 -22.91 12.18 2.16
C VAL A 373 -21.94 13.05 1.38
N THR A 374 -21.51 12.56 0.20
CA THR A 374 -20.62 13.27 -0.72
C THR A 374 -21.35 13.64 -2.00
N GLY A 375 -20.93 14.76 -2.62
CA GLY A 375 -21.39 15.16 -3.96
C GLY A 375 -20.73 14.33 -5.07
N THR A 376 -19.43 14.06 -4.93
CA THR A 376 -18.67 13.11 -5.75
C THR A 376 -19.14 11.69 -5.43
N LYS A 377 -19.49 10.92 -6.45
CA LYS A 377 -19.97 9.53 -6.27
C LYS A 377 -18.79 8.60 -5.94
N ILE A 378 -18.97 7.72 -4.96
CA ILE A 378 -18.00 6.68 -4.63
C ILE A 378 -18.47 5.33 -5.18
N MET A 379 -17.64 4.76 -6.05
CA MET A 379 -17.91 3.50 -6.73
C MET A 379 -16.87 2.47 -6.30
N VAL A 380 -17.14 1.20 -6.60
CA VAL A 380 -16.20 0.10 -6.31
C VAL A 380 -15.69 -0.54 -7.61
N ASN A 381 -14.44 -1.02 -7.57
CA ASN A 381 -13.84 -1.85 -8.61
C ASN A 381 -14.10 -3.32 -8.28
N VAL A 382 -14.58 -4.08 -9.26
CA VAL A 382 -14.90 -5.50 -9.10
C VAL A 382 -14.19 -6.31 -10.18
N GLY A 383 -13.25 -7.16 -9.76
CA GLY A 383 -12.65 -8.18 -10.63
C GLY A 383 -13.32 -9.54 -10.47
N VAL A 384 -13.73 -9.90 -9.25
CA VAL A 384 -14.14 -11.26 -8.89
C VAL A 384 -15.64 -11.30 -8.62
N PRO A 385 -16.44 -11.98 -9.46
CA PRO A 385 -17.90 -12.01 -9.30
C PRO A 385 -18.40 -12.52 -7.94
N GLN A 386 -17.69 -13.47 -7.34
CA GLN A 386 -18.05 -14.08 -6.07
C GLN A 386 -18.09 -13.08 -4.90
N LYS A 387 -17.36 -11.97 -5.00
CA LYS A 387 -17.33 -10.92 -3.96
C LYS A 387 -18.36 -9.81 -4.16
N ALA A 388 -19.15 -9.87 -5.23
CA ALA A 388 -20.05 -8.79 -5.57
C ALA A 388 -21.11 -8.52 -4.49
N GLU A 389 -21.65 -9.56 -3.84
CA GLU A 389 -22.65 -9.41 -2.77
C GLU A 389 -22.07 -8.74 -1.52
N GLU A 390 -20.84 -9.08 -1.15
CA GLU A 390 -20.10 -8.45 -0.06
C GLU A 390 -19.89 -6.96 -0.36
N TYR A 391 -19.37 -6.65 -1.55
CA TYR A 391 -19.08 -5.27 -1.95
C TYR A 391 -20.34 -4.42 -2.13
N ALA A 392 -21.46 -5.04 -2.47
CA ALA A 392 -22.75 -4.38 -2.55
C ALA A 392 -23.24 -3.84 -1.20
N GLN A 393 -22.78 -4.39 -0.07
CA GLN A 393 -23.13 -3.89 1.27
C GLN A 393 -22.40 -2.59 1.64
N LEU A 394 -21.35 -2.23 0.89
CA LEU A 394 -20.62 -0.98 1.13
C LEU A 394 -21.47 0.23 0.72
N PRO A 395 -21.25 1.41 1.34
CA PRO A 395 -21.95 2.65 1.00
C PRO A 395 -21.44 3.25 -0.33
N VAL A 396 -21.58 2.49 -1.42
CA VAL A 396 -21.16 2.85 -2.78
C VAL A 396 -22.36 3.00 -3.71
N GLN A 397 -22.24 3.90 -4.68
CA GLN A 397 -23.28 4.20 -5.67
C GLN A 397 -23.28 3.24 -6.87
N GLY A 398 -22.42 2.23 -6.89
CA GLY A 398 -22.36 1.17 -7.91
C GLY A 398 -20.94 0.69 -8.18
N VAL A 399 -20.74 0.05 -9.32
CA VAL A 399 -19.43 -0.44 -9.79
C VAL A 399 -18.91 0.46 -10.90
N GLY A 400 -17.81 1.16 -10.64
CA GLY A 400 -17.19 2.09 -11.60
C GLY A 400 -16.21 1.41 -12.54
N LEU A 401 -15.78 0.21 -12.20
CA LEU A 401 -14.97 -0.66 -13.06
C LEU A 401 -15.24 -2.13 -12.70
N MET A 402 -15.99 -2.83 -13.54
CA MET A 402 -16.02 -4.30 -13.56
C MET A 402 -15.03 -4.79 -14.61
N ARG A 403 -14.01 -5.54 -14.20
CA ARG A 403 -13.01 -6.12 -15.09
C ARG A 403 -13.48 -7.47 -15.62
N ILE A 404 -13.51 -7.64 -16.93
CA ILE A 404 -13.96 -8.90 -17.54
C ILE A 404 -12.84 -9.95 -17.61
N GLU A 405 -11.57 -9.56 -17.43
CA GLU A 405 -10.41 -10.45 -17.55
C GLU A 405 -10.51 -11.67 -16.65
N PHE A 406 -11.00 -11.48 -15.42
CA PHE A 406 -11.21 -12.58 -14.49
C PHE A 406 -12.28 -13.57 -14.97
N LEU A 407 -13.27 -13.10 -15.75
CA LEU A 407 -14.25 -14.00 -16.35
C LEU A 407 -13.59 -14.94 -17.36
N PHE A 408 -12.70 -14.37 -18.19
CA PHE A 408 -11.92 -15.13 -19.15
C PHE A 408 -10.96 -16.11 -18.47
N THR A 409 -10.20 -15.69 -17.45
CA THR A 409 -9.24 -16.59 -16.79
C THR A 409 -9.90 -17.64 -15.90
N SER A 410 -11.07 -17.36 -15.31
CA SER A 410 -11.69 -18.29 -14.35
C SER A 410 -12.72 -19.23 -14.99
N TYR A 411 -13.58 -18.72 -15.88
CA TYR A 411 -14.70 -19.51 -16.43
C TYR A 411 -14.45 -20.00 -17.85
N ILE A 412 -13.67 -19.25 -18.64
CA ILE A 412 -13.43 -19.56 -20.06
C ILE A 412 -12.14 -20.38 -20.24
N GLN A 413 -11.02 -19.93 -19.67
CA GLN A 413 -9.68 -20.56 -19.67
C GLN A 413 -9.09 -20.89 -21.06
N GLU A 414 -9.75 -20.48 -22.14
CA GLU A 414 -9.39 -20.76 -23.52
C GLU A 414 -9.54 -19.51 -24.37
N HIS A 415 -8.67 -19.35 -25.37
CA HIS A 415 -8.69 -18.17 -26.23
C HIS A 415 -10.02 -18.05 -26.99
N PRO A 416 -10.68 -16.88 -27.03
CA PRO A 416 -12.03 -16.76 -27.59
C PRO A 416 -12.10 -17.12 -29.07
N CYS A 417 -11.10 -16.75 -29.89
CA CYS A 417 -11.06 -17.19 -31.29
C CYS A 417 -10.94 -18.71 -31.44
N ALA A 418 -10.21 -19.38 -30.54
CA ALA A 418 -10.06 -20.84 -30.58
C ALA A 418 -11.39 -21.54 -30.23
N LEU A 419 -12.11 -21.02 -29.23
CA LEU A 419 -13.46 -21.51 -28.89
C LEU A 419 -14.45 -21.34 -30.03
N ILE A 420 -14.41 -20.21 -30.73
CA ILE A 420 -15.28 -19.94 -31.87
C ILE A 420 -14.95 -20.86 -33.04
N GLU A 421 -13.67 -21.10 -33.35
CA GLU A 421 -13.25 -22.05 -34.39
C GLU A 421 -13.74 -23.48 -34.09
N GLN A 422 -13.88 -23.85 -32.82
CA GLN A 422 -14.46 -25.13 -32.37
C GLN A 422 -16.00 -25.16 -32.38
N GLY A 423 -16.67 -24.09 -32.79
CA GLY A 423 -18.14 -23.97 -32.78
C GLY A 423 -18.74 -23.75 -31.39
N ARG A 424 -17.94 -23.35 -30.39
CA ARG A 424 -18.34 -23.17 -28.98
C ARG A 424 -18.65 -21.71 -28.62
N GLU A 425 -19.05 -20.89 -29.60
CA GLU A 425 -19.42 -19.49 -29.38
C GLU A 425 -20.54 -19.34 -28.33
N LYS A 426 -21.57 -20.19 -28.39
CA LYS A 426 -22.69 -20.15 -27.43
C LYS A 426 -22.22 -20.34 -25.99
N GLU A 427 -21.26 -21.23 -25.77
CA GLU A 427 -20.70 -21.49 -24.44
C GLU A 427 -19.96 -20.24 -23.92
N LEU A 428 -19.19 -19.56 -24.78
CA LEU A 428 -18.50 -18.31 -24.45
C LEU A 428 -19.52 -17.23 -24.04
N VAL A 429 -20.55 -17.01 -24.85
CA VAL A 429 -21.61 -16.02 -24.58
C VAL A 429 -22.32 -16.33 -23.27
N GLU A 430 -22.71 -17.59 -23.05
CA GLU A 430 -23.44 -18.02 -21.86
C GLU A 430 -22.61 -17.81 -20.58
N LYS A 431 -21.37 -18.31 -20.56
CA LYS A 431 -20.49 -18.19 -19.40
C LYS A 431 -20.15 -16.73 -19.07
N LEU A 432 -19.84 -15.90 -20.07
CA LEU A 432 -19.59 -14.48 -19.86
C LEU A 432 -20.85 -13.78 -19.34
N SER A 433 -22.02 -14.04 -19.94
CA SER A 433 -23.28 -13.43 -19.49
C SER A 433 -23.62 -13.79 -18.05
N GLN A 434 -23.34 -15.01 -17.61
CA GLN A 434 -23.56 -15.46 -16.24
C GLN A 434 -22.62 -14.77 -15.24
N GLY A 435 -21.33 -14.60 -15.62
CA GLY A 435 -20.37 -13.85 -14.80
C GLY A 435 -20.75 -12.38 -14.65
N ILE A 436 -21.13 -11.73 -15.75
CA ILE A 436 -21.65 -10.35 -15.77
C ILE A 436 -22.91 -10.24 -14.89
N ALA A 437 -23.84 -11.17 -15.06
CA ALA A 437 -25.11 -11.16 -14.35
C ALA A 437 -24.96 -11.32 -12.83
N THR A 438 -23.99 -12.12 -12.38
CA THR A 438 -23.68 -12.30 -10.95
C THR A 438 -23.36 -10.95 -10.30
N VAL A 439 -22.48 -10.15 -10.92
CA VAL A 439 -22.12 -8.82 -10.39
C VAL A 439 -23.29 -7.85 -10.51
N ALA A 440 -23.94 -7.80 -11.67
CA ALA A 440 -25.02 -6.86 -11.91
C ALA A 440 -26.24 -7.06 -10.99
N LYS A 441 -26.56 -8.31 -10.65
CA LYS A 441 -27.61 -8.66 -9.68
C LYS A 441 -27.31 -8.13 -8.28
N ALA A 442 -26.07 -8.30 -7.80
CA ALA A 442 -25.67 -7.86 -6.47
C ALA A 442 -25.80 -6.34 -6.29
N PHE A 443 -25.55 -5.58 -7.36
CA PHE A 443 -25.61 -4.11 -7.32
C PHE A 443 -26.96 -3.53 -7.72
N TYR A 444 -27.90 -4.30 -8.26
CA TYR A 444 -29.15 -3.79 -8.81
C TYR A 444 -29.95 -2.95 -7.79
N PRO A 445 -30.46 -1.74 -8.15
CA PRO A 445 -30.43 -1.10 -9.48
C PRO A 445 -29.23 -0.18 -9.73
N ARG A 446 -28.20 -0.18 -8.86
CA ARG A 446 -27.00 0.66 -9.02
C ARG A 446 -26.23 0.27 -10.28
N PRO A 447 -25.66 1.24 -11.02
CA PRO A 447 -24.95 0.98 -12.27
C PRO A 447 -23.71 0.11 -12.07
N VAL A 448 -23.46 -0.75 -13.06
CA VAL A 448 -22.25 -1.58 -13.18
C VAL A 448 -21.59 -1.29 -14.51
N ILE A 449 -20.46 -0.59 -14.48
CA ILE A 449 -19.68 -0.23 -15.66
C ILE A 449 -18.72 -1.37 -15.98
N LEU A 450 -19.09 -2.23 -16.92
CA LEU A 450 -18.27 -3.34 -17.40
C LEU A 450 -17.24 -2.83 -18.40
N ARG A 451 -15.96 -2.99 -18.10
CA ARG A 451 -14.88 -2.80 -19.06
C ARG A 451 -14.73 -4.05 -19.92
N THR A 452 -14.76 -3.87 -21.24
CA THR A 452 -14.50 -4.97 -22.17
C THR A 452 -13.04 -5.44 -22.08
N SER A 453 -12.75 -6.59 -22.67
CA SER A 453 -11.47 -7.29 -22.52
C SER A 453 -10.24 -6.45 -22.92
N ASP A 454 -9.34 -6.19 -21.98
CA ASP A 454 -8.14 -5.37 -22.20
C ASP A 454 -6.83 -6.19 -22.10
N PHE A 455 -6.88 -7.50 -22.36
CA PHE A 455 -5.68 -8.33 -22.36
C PHE A 455 -4.69 -7.89 -23.44
N LYS A 456 -3.41 -8.01 -23.09
CA LYS A 456 -2.28 -7.87 -24.00
C LYS A 456 -2.09 -9.16 -24.82
N THR A 457 -1.34 -9.06 -25.91
CA THR A 457 -1.03 -10.19 -26.81
C THR A 457 -0.34 -11.36 -26.10
N ASN A 458 0.53 -11.09 -25.13
CA ASN A 458 1.19 -12.13 -24.33
C ASN A 458 0.20 -12.84 -23.42
N GLU A 459 -0.68 -12.12 -22.72
CA GLU A 459 -1.67 -12.72 -21.84
C GLU A 459 -2.66 -13.62 -22.60
N TYR A 460 -3.13 -13.18 -23.77
CA TYR A 460 -3.97 -14.03 -24.62
C TYR A 460 -3.22 -15.21 -25.23
N ARG A 461 -1.92 -15.06 -25.52
CA ARG A 461 -1.08 -16.13 -26.08
C ARG A 461 -0.96 -17.31 -25.12
N ASP A 462 -0.84 -16.99 -23.83
CA ASP A 462 -0.60 -17.97 -22.77
C ASP A 462 -1.88 -18.74 -22.41
N MET A 463 -3.07 -18.22 -22.80
CA MET A 463 -4.32 -18.97 -22.74
C MET A 463 -4.28 -20.20 -23.67
N LYS A 464 -5.03 -21.24 -23.28
CA LYS A 464 -5.19 -22.45 -24.10
C LYS A 464 -5.63 -22.10 -25.53
N GLY A 465 -4.85 -22.54 -26.52
CA GLY A 465 -5.11 -22.29 -27.94
C GLY A 465 -4.74 -20.88 -28.44
N GLY A 466 -4.27 -19.97 -27.59
CA GLY A 466 -4.00 -18.57 -27.94
C GLY A 466 -2.77 -18.34 -28.82
N ALA A 467 -1.74 -19.17 -28.69
CA ALA A 467 -0.47 -18.98 -29.41
C ALA A 467 -0.57 -18.94 -30.94
N ARG A 468 -1.63 -19.50 -31.53
CA ARG A 468 -1.92 -19.45 -32.97
C ARG A 468 -2.49 -18.10 -33.43
N TYR A 469 -3.18 -17.39 -32.55
CA TYR A 469 -3.92 -16.17 -32.85
C TYR A 469 -3.14 -14.91 -32.50
N GLU A 470 -2.29 -15.01 -31.47
CA GLU A 470 -1.55 -13.87 -30.97
C GLU A 470 -0.17 -13.76 -31.64
N PRO A 471 0.23 -12.57 -32.14
CA PRO A 471 1.60 -12.28 -32.60
C PRO A 471 2.54 -11.92 -31.43
N LYS A 472 3.86 -12.14 -31.57
CA LYS A 472 4.82 -11.82 -30.51
C LYS A 472 5.19 -10.35 -30.65
N GLU A 473 4.88 -9.55 -29.65
CA GLU A 473 5.18 -8.12 -29.64
C GLU A 473 6.36 -7.83 -28.72
N GLN A 474 7.21 -6.89 -29.13
CA GLN A 474 8.32 -6.41 -28.31
C GLN A 474 7.82 -5.58 -27.11
N ASN A 475 6.70 -4.86 -27.28
CA ASN A 475 6.12 -3.99 -26.25
C ASN A 475 4.61 -4.24 -26.12
N PRO A 476 4.18 -5.33 -25.44
CA PRO A 476 2.77 -5.69 -25.32
C PRO A 476 1.91 -4.59 -24.65
N MET A 477 2.52 -3.76 -23.79
CA MET A 477 1.84 -2.64 -23.12
C MET A 477 1.19 -1.64 -24.08
N ILE A 478 1.85 -1.36 -25.21
CA ILE A 478 1.39 -0.40 -26.23
C ILE A 478 0.98 -1.07 -27.54
N GLY A 479 0.93 -2.41 -27.54
CA GLY A 479 0.69 -3.26 -28.70
C GLY A 479 -0.78 -3.47 -29.03
N TRP A 480 -1.08 -4.61 -29.65
CA TRP A 480 -2.41 -4.96 -30.14
C TRP A 480 -3.35 -5.38 -29.01
N ARG A 481 -4.09 -4.42 -28.44
CA ARG A 481 -5.05 -4.58 -27.33
C ARG A 481 -6.17 -3.54 -27.36
N GLY A 482 -7.17 -3.72 -26.49
CA GLY A 482 -8.34 -2.85 -26.38
C GLY A 482 -9.04 -2.61 -27.72
N CYS A 483 -9.48 -1.38 -27.99
CA CYS A 483 -10.26 -1.04 -29.18
C CYS A 483 -9.62 -1.47 -30.51
N SER A 484 -8.29 -1.33 -30.65
CA SER A 484 -7.56 -1.73 -31.87
C SER A 484 -7.69 -3.22 -32.19
N ARG A 485 -7.88 -4.05 -31.16
CA ARG A 485 -8.13 -5.48 -31.29
C ARG A 485 -9.55 -5.75 -31.73
N TYR A 486 -10.52 -5.06 -31.13
CA TYR A 486 -11.94 -5.27 -31.44
C TYR A 486 -12.28 -5.00 -32.90
N VAL A 487 -11.67 -3.97 -33.49
CA VAL A 487 -11.93 -3.56 -34.87
C VAL A 487 -11.11 -4.34 -35.91
N SER A 488 -10.24 -5.26 -35.50
CA SER A 488 -9.47 -6.08 -36.45
C SER A 488 -10.33 -7.20 -37.01
N GLU A 489 -10.10 -7.55 -38.28
CA GLU A 489 -10.83 -8.64 -38.93
C GLU A 489 -10.60 -9.99 -38.23
N SER A 490 -9.40 -10.22 -37.71
CA SER A 490 -9.00 -11.48 -37.05
C SER A 490 -9.65 -11.71 -35.68
N TYR A 491 -10.14 -10.67 -35.02
CA TYR A 491 -10.70 -10.76 -33.66
C TYR A 491 -12.16 -10.28 -33.57
N ARG A 492 -12.67 -9.70 -34.65
CA ARG A 492 -14.04 -9.18 -34.77
C ARG A 492 -15.11 -10.10 -34.19
N ASP A 493 -15.10 -11.38 -34.54
CA ASP A 493 -16.13 -12.34 -34.11
C ASP A 493 -16.04 -12.63 -32.61
N ALA A 494 -14.83 -12.65 -32.04
CA ALA A 494 -14.64 -12.78 -30.60
C ALA A 494 -15.22 -11.59 -29.84
N PHE A 495 -15.02 -10.37 -30.34
CA PHE A 495 -15.63 -9.19 -29.72
C PHE A 495 -17.15 -9.15 -29.88
N LEU A 496 -17.70 -9.59 -31.03
CA LEU A 496 -19.15 -9.74 -31.19
C LEU A 496 -19.74 -10.71 -30.16
N ALA A 497 -19.04 -11.80 -29.82
CA ALA A 497 -19.48 -12.73 -28.77
C ALA A 497 -19.51 -12.04 -27.39
N GLU A 498 -18.53 -11.19 -27.08
CA GLU A 498 -18.52 -10.39 -25.85
C GLU A 498 -19.72 -9.42 -25.80
N LEU A 499 -20.02 -8.73 -26.91
CA LEU A 499 -21.20 -7.86 -27.01
C LEU A 499 -22.53 -8.64 -26.87
N LYS A 500 -22.61 -9.85 -27.46
CA LYS A 500 -23.78 -10.74 -27.29
C LYS A 500 -23.96 -11.16 -25.83
N ALA A 501 -22.88 -11.38 -25.09
CA ALA A 501 -22.93 -11.70 -23.67
C ALA A 501 -23.49 -10.54 -22.84
N ILE A 502 -23.06 -9.30 -23.13
CA ILE A 502 -23.59 -8.08 -22.51
C ILE A 502 -25.08 -7.94 -22.81
N LYS A 503 -25.48 -8.10 -24.08
CA LYS A 503 -26.88 -8.03 -24.51
C LYS A 503 -27.73 -9.07 -23.79
N ARG A 504 -27.29 -10.32 -23.72
CA ARG A 504 -27.99 -11.40 -23.02
C ARG A 504 -28.19 -11.08 -21.54
N ALA A 505 -27.16 -10.58 -20.86
CA ALA A 505 -27.28 -10.18 -19.45
C ALA A 505 -28.31 -9.06 -19.24
N ARG A 506 -28.38 -8.08 -20.16
CA ARG A 506 -29.36 -6.99 -20.08
C ARG A 506 -30.77 -7.43 -20.44
N ASP A 507 -30.94 -8.00 -21.63
CA ASP A 507 -32.24 -8.16 -22.28
C ASP A 507 -32.94 -9.46 -21.86
N GLU A 508 -32.18 -10.56 -21.73
CA GLU A 508 -32.74 -11.86 -21.34
C GLU A 508 -32.79 -12.03 -19.81
N MET A 509 -31.78 -11.50 -19.10
CA MET A 509 -31.69 -11.63 -17.63
C MET A 509 -32.20 -10.40 -16.87
N GLY A 510 -32.61 -9.34 -17.58
CA GLY A 510 -33.26 -8.15 -17.01
C GLY A 510 -32.33 -7.16 -16.30
N LEU A 511 -31.01 -7.25 -16.50
CA LEU A 511 -30.03 -6.48 -15.74
C LEU A 511 -29.65 -5.19 -16.49
N THR A 512 -30.61 -4.28 -16.58
CA THR A 512 -30.47 -2.99 -17.30
C THR A 512 -29.45 -2.04 -16.68
N ASN A 513 -28.98 -2.31 -15.46
CA ASN A 513 -27.93 -1.55 -14.78
C ASN A 513 -26.51 -1.86 -15.32
N VAL A 514 -26.36 -2.79 -16.26
CA VAL A 514 -25.07 -3.06 -16.94
C VAL A 514 -24.83 -2.02 -18.02
N TRP A 515 -23.75 -1.25 -17.86
CA TRP A 515 -23.20 -0.32 -18.85
C TRP A 515 -21.87 -0.86 -19.37
N MET A 516 -21.39 -0.30 -20.49
CA MET A 516 -20.16 -0.77 -21.14
C MET A 516 -19.09 0.32 -21.13
N MET A 517 -17.83 -0.07 -20.97
CA MET A 517 -16.66 0.78 -21.09
C MET A 517 -15.63 0.18 -22.03
N LEU A 518 -15.13 0.99 -22.97
CA LEU A 518 -14.09 0.60 -23.91
C LEU A 518 -12.70 1.00 -23.40
N PRO A 519 -11.76 0.05 -23.28
CA PRO A 519 -10.37 0.32 -22.94
C PRO A 519 -9.53 0.70 -24.17
N PHE A 520 -8.40 1.34 -23.89
CA PHE A 520 -7.28 1.59 -24.80
C PHE A 520 -7.70 2.21 -26.15
N VAL A 521 -8.59 3.20 -26.09
CA VAL A 521 -9.11 3.91 -27.25
C VAL A 521 -8.04 4.85 -27.81
N ARG A 522 -7.66 4.69 -29.09
CA ARG A 522 -6.63 5.53 -29.73
C ARG A 522 -7.20 6.53 -30.72
N THR A 523 -8.33 6.20 -31.35
CA THR A 523 -8.92 7.02 -32.42
C THR A 523 -10.43 7.07 -32.31
N VAL A 524 -11.05 8.13 -32.82
CA VAL A 524 -12.52 8.24 -32.89
C VAL A 524 -13.09 7.20 -33.84
N GLU A 525 -12.37 6.88 -34.92
CA GLU A 525 -12.76 5.88 -35.91
C GLU A 525 -12.89 4.47 -35.32
N GLU A 526 -12.06 4.12 -34.34
CA GLU A 526 -12.21 2.86 -33.58
C GLU A 526 -13.55 2.83 -32.85
N VAL A 527 -13.92 3.92 -32.14
CA VAL A 527 -15.19 4.02 -31.41
C VAL A 527 -16.37 3.93 -32.35
N VAL A 528 -16.34 4.66 -33.47
CA VAL A 528 -17.41 4.63 -34.49
C VAL A 528 -17.59 3.23 -35.08
N LYS A 529 -16.51 2.50 -35.34
CA LYS A 529 -16.59 1.10 -35.80
C LYS A 529 -17.21 0.20 -34.74
N ILE A 530 -16.81 0.35 -33.47
CA ILE A 530 -17.35 -0.42 -32.37
C ILE A 530 -18.84 -0.11 -32.15
N GLU A 531 -19.27 1.15 -32.22
CA GLU A 531 -20.69 1.51 -32.15
C GLU A 531 -21.51 0.83 -33.26
N ARG A 532 -20.96 0.68 -34.47
CA ARG A 532 -21.62 -0.11 -35.54
C ARG A 532 -21.74 -1.58 -35.15
N MET A 533 -20.70 -2.19 -34.59
CA MET A 533 -20.74 -3.58 -34.11
C MET A 533 -21.74 -3.76 -32.96
N MET A 534 -21.87 -2.78 -32.06
CA MET A 534 -22.91 -2.76 -31.03
C MET A 534 -24.31 -2.75 -31.65
N ASN A 535 -24.54 -1.89 -32.63
CA ASN A 535 -25.82 -1.82 -33.34
C ASN A 535 -26.15 -3.13 -34.08
N GLU A 536 -25.17 -3.79 -34.68
CA GLU A 536 -25.34 -5.09 -35.34
C GLU A 536 -25.83 -6.19 -34.39
N VAL A 537 -25.37 -6.20 -33.14
CA VAL A 537 -25.89 -7.14 -32.13
C VAL A 537 -27.18 -6.64 -31.48
N GLY A 538 -27.61 -5.40 -31.74
CA GLY A 538 -28.79 -4.78 -31.17
C GLY A 538 -28.57 -4.19 -29.77
N LEU A 539 -27.37 -3.66 -29.50
CA LEU A 539 -27.06 -2.81 -28.35
C LEU A 539 -27.01 -1.35 -28.81
N TYR A 540 -27.89 -0.51 -28.26
CA TYR A 540 -28.00 0.90 -28.63
C TYR A 540 -27.80 1.79 -27.41
N ARG A 541 -27.01 2.85 -27.55
CA ARG A 541 -26.88 3.88 -26.51
C ARG A 541 -28.24 4.55 -26.27
N GLY A 542 -28.54 4.83 -25.01
CA GLY A 542 -29.83 5.37 -24.61
C GLY A 542 -29.85 5.82 -23.16
N ASN A 543 -31.04 5.93 -22.58
CA ASN A 543 -31.18 6.28 -21.17
C ASN A 543 -30.79 5.13 -20.24
N ASP A 544 -30.99 3.91 -20.70
CA ASP A 544 -30.82 2.64 -19.99
C ASP A 544 -29.51 1.91 -20.35
N PHE A 545 -28.79 2.35 -21.37
CA PHE A 545 -27.48 1.82 -21.73
C PHE A 545 -26.50 2.94 -22.06
N LYS A 546 -25.41 3.00 -21.31
CA LYS A 546 -24.36 4.02 -21.43
C LYS A 546 -23.07 3.40 -21.94
N LEU A 547 -22.39 4.12 -22.83
CA LEU A 547 -21.07 3.79 -23.34
C LEU A 547 -20.03 4.72 -22.70
N TYR A 548 -19.09 4.16 -21.94
CA TYR A 548 -17.97 4.88 -21.36
C TYR A 548 -16.69 4.65 -22.17
N LEU A 549 -15.79 5.63 -22.17
CA LEU A 549 -14.43 5.46 -22.70
C LEU A 549 -13.43 5.55 -21.56
N MET A 550 -12.49 4.62 -21.52
CA MET A 550 -11.39 4.69 -20.59
C MET A 550 -10.38 5.74 -21.06
N ALA A 551 -10.27 6.84 -20.33
CA ALA A 551 -9.38 7.95 -20.65
C ALA A 551 -7.96 7.66 -20.15
N GLU A 552 -7.27 6.79 -20.88
CA GLU A 552 -5.97 6.25 -20.48
C GLU A 552 -4.87 6.41 -21.52
N VAL A 553 -5.22 6.77 -22.75
CA VAL A 553 -4.28 7.15 -23.81
C VAL A 553 -4.27 8.67 -23.93
N PRO A 554 -3.10 9.35 -23.97
CA PRO A 554 -3.01 10.81 -23.98
C PRO A 554 -3.83 11.51 -25.08
N VAL A 555 -4.06 10.83 -26.22
CA VAL A 555 -4.90 11.35 -27.31
C VAL A 555 -6.33 11.69 -26.86
N ILE A 556 -6.91 10.92 -25.94
CA ILE A 556 -8.25 11.17 -25.39
C ILE A 556 -8.26 12.47 -24.58
N VAL A 557 -7.16 12.77 -23.88
CA VAL A 557 -7.04 14.03 -23.14
C VAL A 557 -7.03 15.20 -24.10
N PHE A 558 -6.22 15.15 -25.16
CA PHE A 558 -6.09 16.26 -26.12
C PHE A 558 -7.30 16.45 -27.03
N MET A 559 -8.05 15.38 -27.30
CA MET A 559 -9.25 15.37 -28.15
C MET A 559 -10.51 15.07 -27.33
N ALA A 560 -10.55 15.55 -26.08
CA ALA A 560 -11.61 15.22 -25.13
C ALA A 560 -13.01 15.59 -25.65
N GLU A 561 -13.12 16.71 -26.38
CA GLU A 561 -14.40 17.18 -26.92
C GLU A 561 -14.90 16.34 -28.08
N GLU A 562 -14.00 15.86 -28.94
CA GLU A 562 -14.31 14.98 -30.07
C GLU A 562 -14.71 13.59 -29.58
N PHE A 563 -13.98 13.03 -28.61
CA PHE A 563 -14.35 11.75 -28.01
C PHE A 563 -15.66 11.83 -27.21
N ALA A 564 -15.95 12.97 -26.58
CA ALA A 564 -17.19 13.19 -25.83
C ALA A 564 -18.45 13.09 -26.69
N GLU A 565 -18.36 13.31 -28.01
CA GLU A 565 -19.49 13.13 -28.93
C GLU A 565 -19.88 11.64 -29.12
N HIS A 566 -18.94 10.74 -28.82
CA HIS A 566 -19.06 9.30 -29.01
C HIS A 566 -19.15 8.49 -27.71
N CYS A 567 -19.37 9.15 -26.57
CA CYS A 567 -19.55 8.47 -25.29
C CYS A 567 -20.56 9.17 -24.39
N ASP A 568 -20.95 8.48 -23.32
CA ASP A 568 -21.84 8.96 -22.26
C ASP A 568 -21.08 9.23 -20.96
N GLY A 569 -19.77 8.99 -20.95
CA GLY A 569 -18.90 9.21 -19.80
C GLY A 569 -17.45 8.81 -20.08
N PHE A 570 -16.53 9.39 -19.31
CA PHE A 570 -15.14 8.96 -19.27
C PHE A 570 -14.84 8.27 -17.94
N SER A 571 -13.89 7.33 -17.94
CA SER A 571 -13.26 6.83 -16.72
C SER A 571 -11.75 6.89 -16.88
N ILE A 572 -11.07 7.69 -16.06
CA ILE A 572 -9.62 7.86 -16.13
C ILE A 572 -8.95 6.57 -15.66
N GLY A 573 -8.21 5.91 -16.57
CA GLY A 573 -7.26 4.86 -16.24
C GLY A 573 -5.92 5.51 -15.89
N SER A 574 -5.78 5.98 -14.64
CA SER A 574 -4.64 6.82 -14.24
C SER A 574 -3.28 6.12 -14.34
N ASN A 575 -3.27 4.79 -14.23
CA ASN A 575 -2.08 3.98 -14.42
C ASN A 575 -1.49 4.09 -15.84
N ASP A 576 -2.28 3.69 -16.84
CA ASP A 576 -1.87 3.71 -18.24
C ASP A 576 -1.70 5.14 -18.75
N LEU A 577 -2.53 6.09 -18.28
CA LEU A 577 -2.35 7.51 -18.57
C LEU A 577 -0.99 8.02 -18.09
N THR A 578 -0.58 7.64 -16.87
CA THR A 578 0.72 8.01 -16.32
C THR A 578 1.86 7.38 -17.10
N GLN A 579 1.77 6.08 -17.37
CA GLN A 579 2.77 5.34 -18.15
C GLN A 579 3.00 5.97 -19.53
N LEU A 580 1.92 6.24 -20.27
CA LEU A 580 2.00 6.77 -21.64
C LEU A 580 2.39 8.24 -21.68
N THR A 581 1.94 9.06 -20.73
CA THR A 581 2.31 10.48 -20.67
C THR A 581 3.78 10.66 -20.25
N MET A 582 4.26 9.80 -19.35
CA MET A 582 5.65 9.86 -18.85
C MET A 582 6.64 9.07 -19.72
N GLY A 583 6.15 8.21 -20.61
CA GLY A 583 6.98 7.27 -21.36
C GLY A 583 7.70 6.27 -20.46
N ALA A 584 7.05 5.85 -19.36
CA ALA A 584 7.64 5.03 -18.31
C ALA A 584 6.83 3.76 -18.09
N ASP A 585 7.40 2.60 -18.46
CA ASP A 585 6.82 1.31 -18.15
C ASP A 585 6.84 1.07 -16.64
N ARG A 586 5.66 0.86 -16.05
CA ARG A 586 5.53 0.62 -14.61
C ARG A 586 6.09 -0.72 -14.17
N ASP A 587 6.23 -1.69 -15.09
CA ASP A 587 6.84 -2.99 -14.82
C ASP A 587 8.39 -2.89 -14.83
N SER A 588 8.94 -1.71 -15.17
CA SER A 588 10.38 -1.45 -15.09
C SER A 588 10.81 -1.11 -13.66
N ASP A 589 11.48 -2.07 -13.01
CA ASP A 589 12.08 -1.89 -11.69
C ASP A 589 12.99 -0.65 -11.60
N MET A 590 13.75 -0.35 -12.66
CA MET A 590 14.67 0.80 -12.67
C MET A 590 13.91 2.12 -12.64
N LEU A 591 12.92 2.30 -13.52
CA LEU A 591 12.12 3.53 -13.57
C LEU A 591 11.25 3.69 -12.32
N GLY A 592 10.75 2.58 -11.77
CA GLY A 592 10.05 2.56 -10.48
C GLY A 592 10.92 3.08 -9.34
N ARG A 593 12.16 2.58 -9.21
CA ARG A 593 13.12 3.04 -8.17
C ARG A 593 13.53 4.50 -8.36
N MET A 594 13.57 4.99 -9.59
CA MET A 594 13.89 6.38 -9.90
C MET A 594 12.70 7.34 -9.68
N GLY A 595 11.50 6.83 -9.41
CA GLY A 595 10.30 7.63 -9.11
C GLY A 595 9.65 8.24 -10.35
N TYR A 596 9.83 7.65 -11.54
CA TYR A 596 9.21 8.16 -12.78
C TYR A 596 7.71 7.88 -12.86
N PHE A 597 7.22 6.85 -12.16
CA PHE A 597 5.81 6.49 -12.12
C PHE A 597 5.16 7.11 -10.86
N ASP A 598 4.62 8.33 -11.02
CA ASP A 598 3.86 9.02 -9.96
C ASP A 598 2.63 9.71 -10.57
N GLU A 599 1.45 9.19 -10.27
CA GLU A 599 0.16 9.72 -10.75
C GLU A 599 -0.10 11.16 -10.27
N ARG A 600 0.61 11.61 -9.22
CA ARG A 600 0.53 12.99 -8.69
C ARG A 600 1.37 13.98 -9.47
N ASN A 601 2.17 13.52 -10.44
CA ASN A 601 3.00 14.37 -11.27
C ASN A 601 2.14 15.49 -11.90
N THR A 602 2.69 16.70 -11.94
CA THR A 602 2.01 17.90 -12.44
C THR A 602 1.49 17.73 -13.87
N ALA A 603 2.21 17.00 -14.74
CA ALA A 603 1.75 16.71 -16.09
C ALA A 603 0.46 15.88 -16.09
N ILE A 604 0.37 14.86 -15.24
CA ILE A 604 -0.80 13.99 -15.11
C ILE A 604 -1.97 14.75 -14.51
N LYS A 605 -1.75 15.53 -13.44
CA LYS A 605 -2.79 16.41 -12.87
C LYS A 605 -3.32 17.40 -13.91
N ARG A 606 -2.46 18.01 -14.73
CA ARG A 606 -2.89 18.91 -15.81
C ARG A 606 -3.70 18.17 -16.88
N ALA A 607 -3.28 16.97 -17.28
CA ALA A 607 -4.00 16.14 -18.23
C ALA A 607 -5.40 15.78 -17.71
N ILE A 608 -5.50 15.33 -16.46
CA ILE A 608 -6.78 15.01 -15.80
C ILE A 608 -7.69 16.25 -15.72
N ALA A 609 -7.17 17.39 -15.24
CA ALA A 609 -7.95 18.61 -15.13
C ALA A 609 -8.43 19.13 -16.49
N HIS A 610 -7.60 18.99 -17.53
CA HIS A 610 -7.96 19.34 -18.91
C HIS A 610 -9.10 18.44 -19.41
N LEU A 611 -8.97 17.12 -19.26
CA LEU A 611 -10.02 16.17 -19.64
C LEU A 611 -11.34 16.47 -18.92
N ILE A 612 -11.34 16.62 -17.60
CA ILE A 612 -12.55 16.90 -16.81
C ILE A 612 -13.24 18.15 -17.34
N LYS A 613 -12.49 19.25 -17.49
CA LYS A 613 -13.03 20.51 -17.99
C LYS A 613 -13.67 20.38 -19.37
N HIS A 614 -12.97 19.77 -20.33
CA HIS A 614 -13.42 19.70 -21.71
C HIS A 614 -14.56 18.69 -21.91
N ALA A 615 -14.57 17.57 -21.18
CA ALA A 615 -15.70 16.65 -21.15
C ALA A 615 -16.96 17.31 -20.55
N HIS A 616 -16.81 18.06 -19.45
CA HIS A 616 -17.91 18.79 -18.83
C HIS A 616 -18.51 19.88 -19.73
N ASN A 617 -17.70 20.54 -20.57
CA ASN A 617 -18.21 21.48 -21.57
C ASN A 617 -19.20 20.84 -22.55
N LYS A 618 -19.06 19.53 -22.79
CA LYS A 618 -19.97 18.71 -23.61
C LYS A 618 -21.06 18.02 -22.79
N GLY A 619 -21.12 18.26 -21.47
CA GLY A 619 -22.08 17.63 -20.56
C GLY A 619 -21.78 16.17 -20.25
N VAL A 620 -20.54 15.71 -20.51
CA VAL A 620 -20.14 14.31 -20.31
C VAL A 620 -19.43 14.15 -18.97
N PRO A 621 -19.90 13.26 -18.08
CA PRO A 621 -19.31 13.03 -16.77
C PRO A 621 -17.95 12.31 -16.86
N VAL A 622 -17.08 12.57 -15.89
CA VAL A 622 -15.74 11.96 -15.79
C VAL A 622 -15.57 11.30 -14.43
N GLY A 623 -15.32 9.99 -14.45
CA GLY A 623 -14.86 9.21 -13.32
C GLY A 623 -13.37 8.92 -13.36
N ILE A 624 -12.85 8.31 -12.30
CA ILE A 624 -11.50 7.75 -12.24
C ILE A 624 -11.54 6.36 -11.62
N CYS A 625 -10.79 5.43 -12.21
CA CYS A 625 -10.58 4.09 -11.67
C CYS A 625 -9.09 3.87 -11.42
N GLY A 626 -8.71 3.76 -10.14
CA GLY A 626 -7.32 3.65 -9.72
C GLY A 626 -7.20 3.78 -8.20
N GLN A 627 -6.08 3.33 -7.62
CA GLN A 627 -5.86 3.41 -6.17
C GLN A 627 -5.27 4.75 -5.72
N ALA A 628 -4.77 5.58 -6.65
CA ALA A 628 -4.18 6.87 -6.32
C ALA A 628 -5.02 7.72 -5.34
N PRO A 629 -6.36 7.84 -5.50
CA PRO A 629 -7.19 8.65 -4.60
C PRO A 629 -7.32 8.07 -3.18
N SER A 630 -7.23 6.75 -3.01
CA SER A 630 -7.27 6.12 -1.68
C SER A 630 -5.91 6.12 -0.98
N VAL A 631 -4.82 6.14 -1.75
CA VAL A 631 -3.44 6.16 -1.26
C VAL A 631 -2.99 7.58 -0.92
N TYR A 632 -3.35 8.57 -1.75
CA TYR A 632 -2.87 9.95 -1.67
C TYR A 632 -4.03 10.93 -1.43
N PRO A 633 -4.30 11.35 -0.18
CA PRO A 633 -5.40 12.27 0.15
C PRO A 633 -5.32 13.61 -0.61
N GLU A 634 -4.11 14.10 -0.89
CA GLU A 634 -3.89 15.32 -1.67
C GLU A 634 -4.28 15.18 -3.14
N PHE A 635 -4.19 13.96 -3.69
CA PHE A 635 -4.64 13.66 -5.04
C PHE A 635 -6.16 13.54 -5.10
N CYS A 636 -6.77 12.90 -4.08
CA CYS A 636 -8.22 12.88 -3.90
C CYS A 636 -8.80 14.31 -3.84
N GLU A 637 -8.22 15.19 -3.01
CA GLU A 637 -8.65 16.59 -2.92
C GLU A 637 -8.50 17.33 -4.26
N PHE A 638 -7.41 17.09 -5.00
CA PHE A 638 -7.24 17.65 -6.34
C PHE A 638 -8.36 17.23 -7.29
N LEU A 639 -8.72 15.94 -7.31
CA LEU A 639 -9.78 15.43 -8.18
C LEU A 639 -11.14 16.06 -7.86
N VAL A 640 -11.48 16.13 -6.57
CA VAL A 640 -12.72 16.77 -6.10
C VAL A 640 -12.75 18.25 -6.51
N ARG A 641 -11.65 18.97 -6.34
CA ARG A 641 -11.52 20.37 -6.76
C ARG A 641 -11.57 20.57 -8.27
N ALA A 642 -11.06 19.60 -9.03
CA ALA A 642 -11.14 19.59 -10.49
C ALA A 642 -12.56 19.29 -11.00
N GLY A 643 -13.45 18.78 -10.13
CA GLY A 643 -14.84 18.52 -10.44
C GLY A 643 -15.15 17.07 -10.81
N ILE A 644 -14.31 16.10 -10.45
CA ILE A 644 -14.56 14.68 -10.80
C ILE A 644 -15.98 14.23 -10.38
N ASP A 645 -16.69 13.49 -11.24
CA ASP A 645 -18.06 13.06 -10.97
C ASP A 645 -18.11 11.78 -10.13
N SER A 646 -17.10 10.92 -10.27
CA SER A 646 -17.01 9.66 -9.52
C SER A 646 -15.59 9.16 -9.30
N ILE A 647 -15.38 8.45 -8.19
CA ILE A 647 -14.11 7.80 -7.84
C ILE A 647 -14.38 6.33 -7.56
N SER A 648 -13.73 5.44 -8.31
CA SER A 648 -13.90 3.98 -8.22
C SER A 648 -12.66 3.28 -7.65
N LEU A 649 -12.85 2.55 -6.55
CA LEU A 649 -11.77 2.10 -5.66
C LEU A 649 -11.88 0.61 -5.31
N ASN A 650 -10.86 0.05 -4.67
CA ASN A 650 -11.00 -1.29 -4.10
C ASN A 650 -11.85 -1.23 -2.83
N ALA A 651 -12.61 -2.31 -2.59
CA ALA A 651 -13.59 -2.41 -1.51
C ALA A 651 -13.04 -2.04 -0.12
N ASP A 652 -11.80 -2.45 0.18
CA ASP A 652 -11.09 -2.20 1.44
C ASP A 652 -10.80 -0.71 1.70
N THR A 653 -10.76 0.11 0.65
CA THR A 653 -10.41 1.53 0.75
C THR A 653 -11.61 2.49 0.63
N VAL A 654 -12.82 1.96 0.40
CA VAL A 654 -14.04 2.74 0.16
C VAL A 654 -14.34 3.69 1.32
N LEU A 655 -14.47 3.16 2.55
CA LEU A 655 -14.88 3.96 3.72
C LEU A 655 -13.89 5.09 4.02
N LYS A 656 -12.59 4.79 3.96
CA LYS A 656 -11.52 5.76 4.15
C LYS A 656 -11.59 6.89 3.12
N THR A 657 -11.86 6.56 1.87
CA THR A 657 -11.87 7.54 0.78
C THR A 657 -13.13 8.39 0.77
N ILE A 658 -14.28 7.85 1.22
CA ILE A 658 -15.48 8.66 1.48
C ILE A 658 -15.15 9.82 2.43
N SER A 659 -14.42 9.54 3.52
CA SER A 659 -14.00 10.59 4.47
C SER A 659 -13.09 11.64 3.83
N TYR A 660 -12.19 11.25 2.92
CA TYR A 660 -11.33 12.18 2.19
C TYR A 660 -12.11 13.09 1.24
N VAL A 661 -13.05 12.53 0.50
CA VAL A 661 -13.92 13.29 -0.40
C VAL A 661 -14.79 14.25 0.40
N ALA A 662 -15.45 13.78 1.46
CA ALA A 662 -16.28 14.63 2.31
C ALA A 662 -15.48 15.80 2.91
N ALA A 663 -14.26 15.55 3.38
CA ALA A 663 -13.38 16.59 3.89
C ALA A 663 -12.97 17.61 2.81
N ALA A 664 -12.67 17.15 1.59
CA ALA A 664 -12.32 18.03 0.47
C ALA A 664 -13.50 18.92 0.05
N GLU A 665 -14.70 18.35 -0.08
CA GLU A 665 -15.93 19.09 -0.40
C GLU A 665 -16.27 20.11 0.69
N GLN A 666 -16.17 19.74 1.97
CA GLN A 666 -16.41 20.65 3.08
C GLN A 666 -15.43 21.84 3.06
N ARG A 667 -14.14 21.61 2.77
CA ARG A 667 -13.16 22.70 2.62
C ARG A 667 -13.53 23.62 1.46
N MET A 668 -13.94 23.09 0.31
CA MET A 668 -14.37 23.90 -0.84
C MET A 668 -15.56 24.79 -0.50
N VAL A 669 -16.55 24.25 0.21
CA VAL A 669 -17.72 25.02 0.68
C VAL A 669 -17.29 26.15 1.62
N LEU A 670 -16.44 25.85 2.61
CA LEU A 670 -15.94 26.85 3.56
C LEU A 670 -15.10 27.95 2.89
N GLU A 671 -14.26 27.58 1.91
CA GLU A 671 -13.48 28.54 1.12
C GLU A 671 -14.37 29.46 0.28
N SER A 672 -15.42 28.92 -0.35
CA SER A 672 -16.40 29.70 -1.11
C SER A 672 -17.12 30.72 -0.22
N ILE A 673 -17.58 30.29 0.96
CA ILE A 673 -18.23 31.17 1.95
C ILE A 673 -17.28 32.28 2.42
N ARG A 674 -15.99 31.98 2.62
CA ARG A 674 -14.99 32.97 3.03
C ARG A 674 -14.66 33.99 1.95
N LYS A 675 -14.71 33.61 0.66
CA LYS A 675 -14.47 34.52 -0.47
C LYS A 675 -15.66 35.43 -0.78
N GLN A 676 -16.86 35.10 -0.28
CA GLN A 676 -18.07 35.92 -0.41
C GLN A 676 -18.18 37.02 0.66
N LYS A 677 -17.34 36.99 1.69
CA LYS A 677 -17.12 38.11 2.62
C LYS A 677 -16.00 39.00 2.10
#